data_AF-A0A4D5RP47-F1
#
_entry.id   AF-A0A4D5RP47-F1
#
_cell.length_a   1.000
_cell.length_b   1.000
_cell.length_c   1.000
_cell.angle_alpha   90.00
_cell.angle_beta   90.00
_cell.angle_gamma   90.00
#
_symmetry.space_group_name_H-M   'P 1'
#
loop_
_entity.id
_entity.type
_entity.pdbx_description
1 polymer ?
#
loop_
_entity_poly.entity_id
_entity_poly.type
_entity_poly.pdbx_seq_one_letter_code
_entity_poly.pdbx_strand_id
1 'polypeptide(L)'
;FRACTPASRMHTEKMTGAEYPSSLLRLRELQESFEREYKDAETEDRNSLIHRYIASVDDSDDRFLLGDFGSDMDWINTSRPLTASDLRGRVVVLDFFTFCCINCQHVLPEIKRLEEELPPSSGLLVVGIHSAKFQHEKRPSSVGQAVQRLGINHPVVNDSSSRLWQKLWVNCWPTMVVLGPSSQALLVLVGEGSTSFLHLFCRAAVDHFGPDLRLGALPLDPGGTPLSKPLHFPAKVFATETRLVVADTGHHRVLVADHDGRVLYTVGSPEPGWQDGALNDARFNGPQGVVWRDPHFVYVADTGNHTVREVDLEQAQVRTVAGTGRRGSDLEGGRQGPQQPLSSPWDLCLVEDILFIAMAGSHQLWALALRDSQLFGKLHLGAGTCLRIAGSGSEENRNNSYPLRASFAQPSGIAFHPPDVLCIADSESSAIRTLSLRTGAVKNLVGGALNPTDLFCFGDADGSALDVRLQHPLGVCWSPNKQLLYVADSYNHKIRKVDVQKRLCTTLAGTGVAGDATGSFSDEAQFDEPGGLCVVGSHLYVADTNNHCVKLVHLDLGFVEKVTLTLQDATDSRDEDCASKDVNRVALAPEACLRLVLELPADLAPGAPHQWRLSFDKECWLPLSPCSGTLGKTEVAAELRLRSENAARLDVRVILETYTCRNGTCAPRLHSFRVPVAVDGRGKLLGECRITKEMYEE
;
A
#
# COMPACT_ATOMS: atom_id res chain seq x y z
N PHE A 1 24.13 -18.13 -5.12
CA PHE A 1 22.69 -18.40 -5.32
C PHE A 1 22.13 -19.29 -4.21
N ARG A 2 21.83 -18.71 -3.04
CA ARG A 2 20.97 -19.31 -2.00
C ARG A 2 20.07 -18.19 -1.47
N ALA A 3 19.08 -17.80 -2.27
CA ALA A 3 18.31 -16.57 -2.05
C ALA A 3 16.82 -16.83 -1.72
N CYS A 4 16.42 -18.08 -1.46
CA CYS A 4 15.03 -18.40 -1.18
C CYS A 4 14.76 -18.53 0.34
N THR A 5 14.01 -17.59 0.91
CA THR A 5 13.53 -17.64 2.30
C THR A 5 12.36 -18.63 2.44
N PRO A 6 12.05 -19.13 3.64
CA PRO A 6 10.88 -19.99 3.85
C PRO A 6 9.56 -19.35 3.40
N ALA A 7 9.38 -18.03 3.52
CA ALA A 7 8.16 -17.32 3.12
C ALA A 7 7.95 -17.28 1.61
N SER A 8 9.06 -17.12 0.88
CA SER A 8 9.04 -17.15 -0.58
C SER A 8 8.72 -18.53 -1.16
N ARG A 9 8.68 -19.59 -0.32
CA ARG A 9 8.34 -20.95 -0.74
C ARG A 9 6.86 -21.22 -0.58
N MET A 10 6.16 -21.36 -1.69
CA MET A 10 4.81 -21.92 -1.68
C MET A 10 4.83 -23.36 -1.14
N HIS A 11 4.05 -23.66 -0.10
CA HIS A 11 3.81 -25.04 0.32
C HIS A 11 2.98 -25.74 -0.76
N THR A 12 3.65 -26.48 -1.64
CA THR A 12 2.97 -27.39 -2.58
C THR A 12 2.48 -28.60 -1.78
N GLU A 13 1.32 -28.50 -1.14
CA GLU A 13 0.58 -29.71 -0.78
C GLU A 13 0.26 -30.46 -2.08
N LYS A 14 0.78 -31.69 -2.19
CA LYS A 14 0.56 -32.65 -3.28
C LYS A 14 1.20 -32.32 -4.65
N MET A 15 2.53 -32.32 -4.71
CA MET A 15 3.21 -32.96 -5.86
C MET A 15 3.37 -34.47 -5.58
N THR A 16 2.27 -35.15 -5.21
CA THR A 16 2.29 -36.60 -5.03
C THR A 16 2.02 -37.25 -6.39
N GLY A 17 3.10 -37.56 -7.13
CA GLY A 17 3.05 -38.46 -8.30
C GLY A 17 3.59 -37.92 -9.64
N ALA A 18 4.00 -36.65 -9.72
CA ALA A 18 4.63 -36.11 -10.93
C ALA A 18 6.17 -36.14 -10.80
N GLU A 19 6.86 -36.73 -11.76
CA GLU A 19 8.32 -36.70 -11.83
C GLU A 19 8.83 -35.33 -12.33
N TYR A 20 9.96 -34.89 -11.79
CA TYR A 20 10.64 -33.68 -12.24
C TYR A 20 11.06 -33.86 -13.71
N PRO A 21 10.71 -32.95 -14.64
CA PRO A 21 11.03 -33.11 -16.06
C PRO A 21 12.54 -33.31 -16.27
N SER A 22 12.93 -34.35 -17.02
CA SER A 22 14.34 -34.64 -17.32
C SER A 22 15.07 -33.44 -17.93
N SER A 23 14.38 -32.71 -18.81
CA SER A 23 14.89 -31.50 -19.46
C SER A 23 15.18 -30.35 -18.49
N LEU A 24 14.35 -30.13 -17.47
CA LEU A 24 14.63 -29.14 -16.42
C LEU A 24 15.77 -29.61 -15.51
N LEU A 25 15.91 -30.92 -15.28
CA LEU A 25 17.00 -31.46 -14.46
C LEU A 25 18.32 -31.27 -15.20
N ARG A 26 18.32 -31.56 -16.51
CA ARG A 26 19.46 -31.36 -17.40
C ARG A 26 19.87 -29.90 -17.47
N LEU A 27 18.91 -28.98 -17.61
CA LEU A 27 19.18 -27.54 -17.57
C LEU A 27 19.86 -27.13 -16.26
N ARG A 28 19.38 -27.65 -15.13
CA ARG A 28 19.96 -27.37 -13.81
C ARG A 28 21.38 -27.91 -13.68
N GLU A 29 21.68 -29.12 -14.16
CA GLU A 29 23.04 -29.67 -14.15
C GLU A 29 24.02 -28.80 -14.96
N LEU A 30 23.61 -28.37 -16.15
CA LEU A 30 24.40 -27.47 -17.00
C LEU A 30 24.61 -26.11 -16.31
N GLN A 31 23.55 -25.55 -15.74
CA GLN A 31 23.61 -24.27 -15.03
C GLN A 31 24.51 -24.36 -13.80
N GLU A 32 24.42 -25.42 -12.98
CA GLU A 32 25.28 -25.61 -11.81
C GLU A 32 26.76 -25.73 -12.19
N SER A 33 27.08 -26.34 -13.34
CA SER A 33 28.45 -26.36 -13.85
C SER A 33 28.92 -24.97 -14.28
N PHE A 34 28.09 -24.28 -15.07
CA PHE A 34 28.37 -22.92 -15.52
C PHE A 34 28.55 -21.94 -14.34
N GLU A 35 27.68 -21.98 -13.33
CA GLU A 35 27.77 -21.10 -12.16
C GLU A 35 29.08 -21.29 -11.37
N ARG A 36 29.60 -22.52 -11.29
CA ARG A 36 30.91 -22.79 -10.69
C ARG A 36 32.03 -22.12 -11.48
N GLU A 37 32.05 -22.33 -12.80
CA GLU A 37 33.05 -21.72 -13.68
C GLU A 37 32.95 -20.18 -13.68
N TYR A 38 31.75 -19.64 -13.75
CA TYR A 38 31.48 -18.21 -13.78
C TYR A 38 31.94 -17.49 -12.51
N LYS A 39 31.83 -18.14 -11.36
CA LYS A 39 32.24 -17.58 -10.06
C LYS A 39 33.75 -17.35 -9.98
N ASP A 40 34.52 -18.25 -10.59
CA ASP A 40 36.00 -18.23 -10.54
C ASP A 40 36.61 -17.45 -11.72
N ALA A 41 35.79 -17.02 -12.69
CA ALA A 41 36.23 -16.33 -13.89
C ALA A 41 36.44 -14.82 -13.70
N GLU A 42 37.46 -14.31 -14.39
CA GLU A 42 37.73 -12.88 -14.58
C GLU A 42 36.63 -12.20 -15.42
N THR A 43 36.53 -10.87 -15.32
CA THR A 43 35.41 -10.13 -15.93
C THR A 43 35.33 -10.26 -17.45
N GLU A 44 36.47 -10.27 -18.14
CA GLU A 44 36.52 -10.41 -19.61
C GLU A 44 36.11 -11.82 -20.08
N ASP A 45 36.40 -12.84 -19.27
CA ASP A 45 36.06 -14.24 -19.57
C ASP A 45 34.58 -14.55 -19.34
N ARG A 46 33.93 -13.83 -18.42
CA ARG A 46 32.52 -14.05 -18.04
C ARG A 46 31.56 -13.96 -19.22
N ASN A 47 31.75 -13.01 -20.13
CA ASN A 47 30.87 -12.88 -21.30
C ASN A 47 31.01 -14.09 -22.25
N SER A 48 32.26 -14.52 -22.48
CA SER A 48 32.55 -15.70 -23.29
C SER A 48 31.98 -16.99 -22.69
N LEU A 49 32.02 -17.11 -21.35
CA LEU A 49 31.38 -18.22 -20.64
C LEU A 49 29.87 -18.24 -20.80
N ILE A 50 29.20 -17.08 -20.75
CA ILE A 50 27.75 -16.98 -20.96
C ILE A 50 27.40 -17.45 -22.37
N HIS A 51 28.09 -16.98 -23.41
CA HIS A 51 27.83 -17.43 -24.79
C HIS A 51 28.06 -18.93 -24.97
N ARG A 52 29.13 -19.48 -24.37
CA ARG A 52 29.40 -20.93 -24.42
C ARG A 52 28.30 -21.73 -23.72
N TYR A 53 27.83 -21.25 -22.57
CA TYR A 53 26.73 -21.87 -21.84
C TYR A 53 25.44 -21.85 -22.65
N ILE A 54 25.06 -20.69 -23.21
CA ILE A 54 23.86 -20.57 -24.06
C ILE A 54 23.93 -21.56 -25.23
N ALA A 55 25.07 -21.63 -25.93
CA ALA A 55 25.26 -22.60 -27.02
C ALA A 55 25.06 -24.05 -26.55
N SER A 56 25.65 -24.42 -25.40
CA SER A 56 25.51 -25.79 -24.86
C SER A 56 24.09 -26.17 -24.44
N VAL A 57 23.28 -25.19 -24.01
CA VAL A 57 21.86 -25.41 -23.71
C VAL A 57 21.06 -25.49 -25.00
N ASP A 58 21.37 -24.64 -25.99
CA ASP A 58 20.66 -24.59 -27.26
C ASP A 58 20.93 -25.82 -28.14
N ASP A 59 22.15 -26.36 -28.12
CA ASP A 59 22.55 -27.58 -28.83
C ASP A 59 22.01 -28.87 -28.18
N SER A 60 21.43 -28.79 -26.97
CA SER A 60 20.88 -29.96 -26.28
C SER A 60 19.64 -30.50 -27.01
N ASP A 61 19.50 -31.82 -27.14
CA ASP A 61 18.30 -32.46 -27.68
C ASP A 61 17.15 -32.55 -26.65
N ASP A 62 17.45 -32.50 -25.34
CA ASP A 62 16.46 -32.57 -24.25
C ASP A 62 16.20 -31.17 -23.66
N ARG A 63 15.49 -30.32 -24.43
CA ARG A 63 15.15 -28.94 -24.03
C ARG A 63 13.76 -28.84 -23.45
N PHE A 64 13.62 -28.09 -22.35
CA PHE A 64 12.31 -27.76 -21.82
C PHE A 64 11.69 -26.62 -22.63
N LEU A 65 10.49 -26.83 -23.16
CA LEU A 65 9.71 -25.82 -23.89
C LEU A 65 8.52 -25.37 -23.06
N LEU A 66 8.32 -24.05 -22.92
CA LEU A 66 7.22 -23.51 -22.11
C LEU A 66 5.84 -23.95 -22.61
N GLY A 67 5.64 -24.02 -23.93
CA GLY A 67 4.31 -24.17 -24.52
C GLY A 67 3.45 -22.92 -24.34
N ASP A 68 2.12 -23.08 -24.38
CA ASP A 68 1.17 -21.97 -24.28
C ASP A 68 0.78 -21.66 -22.82
N PHE A 69 0.35 -20.42 -22.56
CA PHE A 69 -0.02 -19.95 -21.20
C PHE A 69 -1.35 -20.51 -20.69
N GLY A 70 -2.22 -20.99 -21.59
CA GLY A 70 -3.60 -21.38 -21.29
C GLY A 70 -4.59 -20.28 -21.63
N SER A 71 -5.73 -20.64 -22.22
CA SER A 71 -6.69 -19.69 -22.81
C SER A 71 -7.59 -18.97 -21.81
N ASP A 72 -7.55 -19.38 -20.54
CA ASP A 72 -8.43 -18.96 -19.45
C ASP A 72 -7.75 -18.01 -18.45
N MET A 73 -6.50 -17.60 -18.70
CA MET A 73 -5.80 -16.66 -17.82
C MET A 73 -6.12 -15.20 -18.18
N ASP A 74 -6.32 -14.37 -17.16
CA ASP A 74 -6.46 -12.93 -17.32
C ASP A 74 -5.11 -12.27 -17.58
N TRP A 75 -5.10 -11.28 -18.47
CA TRP A 75 -3.91 -10.53 -18.83
C TRP A 75 -4.08 -9.04 -18.54
N ILE A 76 -2.99 -8.42 -18.11
CA ILE A 76 -2.86 -7.00 -17.84
C ILE A 76 -1.74 -6.46 -18.72
N ASN A 77 -1.83 -5.18 -19.10
CA ASN A 77 -0.91 -4.50 -20.01
C ASN A 77 -0.86 -5.10 -21.43
N THR A 78 -1.93 -5.79 -21.84
CA THR A 78 -2.07 -6.31 -23.21
C THR A 78 -3.50 -6.17 -23.71
N SER A 79 -3.68 -5.94 -25.02
CA SER A 79 -5.00 -5.83 -25.64
C SER A 79 -5.65 -7.20 -25.92
N ARG A 80 -4.86 -8.27 -25.87
CA ARG A 80 -5.29 -9.68 -25.94
C ARG A 80 -4.23 -10.56 -25.24
N PRO A 81 -4.61 -11.78 -24.78
CA PRO A 81 -3.64 -12.74 -24.26
C PRO A 81 -2.45 -12.97 -25.18
N LEU A 82 -1.25 -13.08 -24.61
CA LEU A 82 -0.06 -13.53 -25.35
C LEU A 82 -0.17 -15.03 -25.61
N THR A 83 0.25 -15.44 -26.79
CA THR A 83 0.32 -16.82 -27.24
C THR A 83 1.76 -17.29 -27.30
N ALA A 84 1.98 -18.62 -27.34
CA ALA A 84 3.29 -19.17 -27.64
C ALA A 84 3.93 -18.60 -28.94
N SER A 85 3.12 -18.21 -29.92
CA SER A 85 3.63 -17.59 -31.16
C SER A 85 4.14 -16.16 -30.94
N ASP A 86 3.57 -15.42 -29.99
CA ASP A 86 4.01 -14.05 -29.69
C ASP A 86 5.38 -14.04 -28.98
N LEU A 87 5.71 -15.13 -28.27
CA LEU A 87 7.00 -15.31 -27.61
C LEU A 87 8.11 -15.78 -28.55
N ARG A 88 7.76 -16.47 -29.65
CA ARG A 88 8.75 -17.02 -30.58
C ARG A 88 9.53 -15.91 -31.29
N GLY A 89 10.79 -16.20 -31.60
CA GLY A 89 11.69 -15.27 -32.27
C GLY A 89 12.25 -14.18 -31.36
N ARG A 90 12.14 -14.33 -30.03
CA ARG A 90 12.56 -13.36 -29.01
C ARG A 90 13.21 -14.07 -27.82
N VAL A 91 14.08 -13.37 -27.10
CA VAL A 91 14.46 -13.76 -25.74
C VAL A 91 13.34 -13.30 -24.81
N VAL A 92 12.91 -14.14 -23.88
CA VAL A 92 11.80 -13.81 -22.96
C VAL A 92 12.24 -14.00 -21.51
N VAL A 93 11.95 -13.04 -20.64
CA VAL A 93 12.13 -13.19 -19.18
C VAL A 93 10.75 -13.39 -18.57
N LEU A 94 10.52 -14.56 -17.99
CA LEU A 94 9.35 -14.79 -17.13
C LEU A 94 9.72 -14.40 -15.70
N ASP A 95 9.02 -13.43 -15.13
CA ASP A 95 9.18 -13.04 -13.72
C ASP A 95 8.05 -13.67 -12.89
N PHE A 96 8.32 -14.74 -12.16
CA PHE A 96 7.37 -15.35 -11.22
C PHE A 96 7.34 -14.53 -9.94
N PHE A 97 6.30 -13.72 -9.78
CA PHE A 97 6.18 -12.76 -8.69
C PHE A 97 4.80 -12.80 -8.03
N THR A 98 4.70 -12.20 -6.85
CA THR A 98 3.44 -11.86 -6.18
C THR A 98 3.60 -10.48 -5.57
N PHE A 99 2.55 -9.64 -5.58
CA PHE A 99 2.72 -8.23 -5.25
C PHE A 99 2.84 -7.93 -3.76
N CYS A 100 2.42 -8.84 -2.87
CA CYS A 100 2.61 -8.68 -1.42
C CYS A 100 4.10 -8.74 -1.01
N CYS A 101 4.91 -9.52 -1.74
CA CYS A 101 6.24 -9.91 -1.32
C CYS A 101 7.26 -8.80 -1.58
N ILE A 102 7.92 -8.33 -0.52
CA ILE A 102 8.95 -7.28 -0.61
C ILE A 102 10.15 -7.72 -1.46
N ASN A 103 10.50 -9.01 -1.46
CA ASN A 103 11.58 -9.54 -2.30
C ASN A 103 11.27 -9.39 -3.80
N CYS A 104 9.99 -9.53 -4.19
CA CYS A 104 9.55 -9.29 -5.57
C CYS A 104 9.66 -7.79 -5.91
N GLN A 105 9.16 -6.92 -5.01
CA GLN A 105 9.21 -5.48 -5.22
C GLN A 105 10.64 -4.95 -5.37
N HIS A 106 11.62 -5.52 -4.68
CA HIS A 106 13.04 -5.14 -4.80
C HIS A 106 13.65 -5.41 -6.19
N VAL A 107 13.09 -6.34 -6.96
CA VAL A 107 13.61 -6.71 -8.29
C VAL A 107 13.04 -5.82 -9.40
N LEU A 108 11.87 -5.23 -9.20
CA LEU A 108 11.17 -4.42 -10.20
C LEU A 108 11.99 -3.22 -10.73
N PRO A 109 12.71 -2.43 -9.92
CA PRO A 109 13.52 -1.33 -10.45
C PRO A 109 14.60 -1.78 -11.41
N GLU A 110 15.16 -2.97 -11.21
CA GLU A 110 16.18 -3.53 -12.10
C GLU A 110 15.52 -4.13 -13.35
N ILE A 111 14.38 -4.82 -13.23
CA ILE A 111 13.61 -5.25 -14.40
C ILE A 111 13.26 -4.05 -15.29
N LYS A 112 12.83 -2.93 -14.70
CA LYS A 112 12.52 -1.71 -15.46
C LYS A 112 13.74 -1.20 -16.24
N ARG A 113 14.94 -1.21 -15.64
CA ARG A 113 16.17 -0.87 -16.36
C ARG A 113 16.45 -1.84 -17.50
N LEU A 114 16.20 -3.14 -17.29
CA LEU A 114 16.39 -4.16 -18.34
C LEU A 114 15.47 -3.88 -19.53
N GLU A 115 14.23 -3.50 -19.29
CA GLU A 115 13.27 -3.14 -20.33
C GLU A 115 13.64 -1.85 -21.08
N GLU A 116 14.20 -0.86 -20.37
CA GLU A 116 14.70 0.37 -20.97
C GLU A 116 15.93 0.12 -21.85
N GLU A 117 16.85 -0.76 -21.42
CA GLU A 117 18.06 -1.13 -22.17
C GLU A 117 17.77 -2.08 -23.35
N LEU A 118 16.87 -3.05 -23.15
CA LEU A 118 16.50 -4.08 -24.12
C LEU A 118 14.98 -4.08 -24.32
N PRO A 119 14.43 -3.09 -25.05
CA PRO A 119 13.00 -3.03 -25.31
C PRO A 119 12.55 -4.19 -26.24
N PRO A 120 11.25 -4.45 -26.37
CA PRO A 120 10.74 -5.46 -27.31
C PRO A 120 11.24 -5.31 -28.75
N SER A 121 11.56 -4.10 -29.21
CA SER A 121 12.15 -3.87 -30.52
C SER A 121 13.60 -4.37 -30.67
N SER A 122 14.35 -4.58 -29.58
CA SER A 122 15.70 -5.15 -29.60
C SER A 122 15.73 -6.67 -29.45
N GLY A 123 14.59 -7.30 -29.18
CA GLY A 123 14.46 -8.76 -29.13
C GLY A 123 14.23 -9.37 -27.75
N LEU A 124 14.08 -8.57 -26.70
CA LEU A 124 13.75 -9.04 -25.34
C LEU A 124 12.30 -8.70 -24.98
N LEU A 125 11.58 -9.63 -24.35
CA LEU A 125 10.27 -9.37 -23.75
C LEU A 125 10.27 -9.83 -22.28
N VAL A 126 9.87 -8.96 -21.35
CA VAL A 126 9.57 -9.38 -19.99
C VAL A 126 8.08 -9.70 -19.89
N VAL A 127 7.75 -10.79 -19.19
CA VAL A 127 6.38 -11.19 -18.87
C VAL A 127 6.29 -11.51 -17.39
N GLY A 128 5.48 -10.76 -16.65
CA GLY A 128 5.20 -11.03 -15.24
C GLY A 128 4.22 -12.19 -15.11
N ILE A 129 4.64 -13.26 -14.45
CA ILE A 129 3.80 -14.41 -14.11
C ILE A 129 3.34 -14.24 -12.67
N HIS A 130 2.23 -13.52 -12.49
CA HIS A 130 1.68 -13.28 -11.16
C HIS A 130 1.13 -14.59 -10.58
N SER A 131 1.85 -15.15 -9.61
CA SER A 131 1.52 -16.40 -8.93
C SER A 131 1.16 -16.08 -7.48
N ALA A 132 -0.13 -16.00 -7.18
CA ALA A 132 -0.63 -15.49 -5.90
C ALA A 132 -0.19 -16.33 -4.69
N LYS A 133 0.21 -15.67 -3.60
CA LYS A 133 0.37 -16.28 -2.28
C LYS A 133 -0.95 -16.30 -1.51
N PHE A 134 -1.64 -15.17 -1.47
CA PHE A 134 -2.87 -14.95 -0.71
C PHE A 134 -4.12 -15.07 -1.58
N GLN A 135 -5.28 -15.29 -0.94
CA GLN A 135 -6.55 -15.43 -1.65
C GLN A 135 -6.97 -14.14 -2.37
N HIS A 136 -6.71 -12.98 -1.76
CA HIS A 136 -6.97 -11.66 -2.34
C HIS A 136 -6.26 -11.44 -3.68
N GLU A 137 -5.00 -11.86 -3.78
CA GLU A 137 -4.13 -11.61 -4.93
C GLU A 137 -4.57 -12.39 -6.18
N LYS A 138 -5.42 -13.41 -6.04
CA LYS A 138 -5.95 -14.16 -7.18
C LYS A 138 -6.92 -13.36 -8.05
N ARG A 139 -7.45 -12.23 -7.55
CA ARG A 139 -8.46 -11.44 -8.25
C ARG A 139 -7.82 -10.54 -9.32
N PRO A 140 -8.26 -10.57 -10.58
CA PRO A 140 -7.66 -9.77 -11.65
C PRO A 140 -7.65 -8.26 -11.36
N SER A 141 -8.71 -7.73 -10.75
CA SER A 141 -8.78 -6.31 -10.36
C SER A 141 -7.70 -5.94 -9.34
N SER A 142 -7.42 -6.81 -8.36
CA SER A 142 -6.36 -6.59 -7.37
C SER A 142 -4.98 -6.57 -8.04
N VAL A 143 -4.73 -7.52 -8.96
CA VAL A 143 -3.46 -7.57 -9.71
C VAL A 143 -3.31 -6.32 -10.57
N GLY A 144 -4.38 -5.86 -11.24
CA GLY A 144 -4.37 -4.62 -12.02
C GLY A 144 -4.03 -3.38 -11.18
N GLN A 145 -4.63 -3.23 -10.00
CA GLN A 145 -4.31 -2.15 -9.06
C GLN A 145 -2.86 -2.24 -8.58
N ALA A 146 -2.36 -3.43 -8.27
CA ALA A 146 -0.98 -3.63 -7.85
C ALA A 146 0.02 -3.32 -8.97
N VAL A 147 -0.27 -3.72 -10.22
CA VAL A 147 0.54 -3.41 -11.41
C VAL A 147 0.67 -1.89 -11.59
N GLN A 148 -0.44 -1.15 -11.45
CA GLN A 148 -0.41 0.31 -11.51
C GLN A 148 0.38 0.91 -10.34
N ARG A 149 0.10 0.47 -9.10
CA ARG A 149 0.77 0.94 -7.87
C ARG A 149 2.28 0.73 -7.90
N LEU A 150 2.73 -0.38 -8.49
CA LEU A 150 4.15 -0.74 -8.60
C LEU A 150 4.81 -0.20 -9.88
N GLY A 151 4.06 0.46 -10.77
CA GLY A 151 4.57 1.01 -12.02
C GLY A 151 5.08 -0.04 -13.01
N ILE A 152 4.44 -1.22 -13.04
CA ILE A 152 4.78 -2.33 -13.94
C ILE A 152 4.16 -2.06 -15.32
N ASN A 153 5.00 -1.98 -16.35
CA ASN A 153 4.58 -1.69 -17.73
C ASN A 153 4.63 -2.91 -18.66
N HIS A 154 5.34 -3.98 -18.31
CA HIS A 154 5.31 -5.22 -19.09
C HIS A 154 3.96 -5.93 -18.99
N PRO A 155 3.67 -6.84 -19.95
CA PRO A 155 2.59 -7.81 -19.84
C PRO A 155 2.64 -8.58 -18.53
N VAL A 156 1.50 -8.70 -17.86
CA VAL A 156 1.34 -9.52 -16.66
C VAL A 156 0.20 -10.51 -16.89
N VAL A 157 0.44 -11.78 -16.62
CA VAL A 157 -0.60 -12.82 -16.61
C VAL A 157 -0.91 -13.21 -15.16
N ASN A 158 -2.19 -13.33 -14.85
CA ASN A 158 -2.65 -13.79 -13.54
C ASN A 158 -2.74 -15.32 -13.50
N ASP A 159 -1.68 -15.99 -13.07
CA ASP A 159 -1.65 -17.44 -12.84
C ASP A 159 -2.22 -17.78 -11.44
N SER A 160 -3.50 -17.48 -11.24
CA SER A 160 -4.17 -17.61 -9.93
C SER A 160 -4.22 -19.04 -9.37
N SER A 161 -4.04 -20.03 -10.24
CA SER A 161 -3.99 -21.46 -9.90
C SER A 161 -2.57 -22.03 -9.86
N SER A 162 -1.55 -21.18 -10.06
CA SER A 162 -0.14 -21.54 -10.03
C SER A 162 0.21 -22.68 -11.01
N ARG A 163 -0.44 -22.71 -12.18
CA ARG A 163 -0.24 -23.76 -13.19
C ARG A 163 1.15 -23.67 -13.82
N LEU A 164 1.59 -22.47 -14.19
CA LEU A 164 2.92 -22.25 -14.76
C LEU A 164 3.99 -22.39 -13.70
N TRP A 165 3.71 -21.89 -12.50
CA TRP A 165 4.56 -22.09 -11.32
C TRP A 165 4.85 -23.58 -11.10
N GLN A 166 3.82 -24.43 -11.07
CA GLN A 166 3.97 -25.88 -10.90
C GLN A 166 4.64 -26.53 -12.11
N LYS A 167 4.28 -26.13 -13.33
CA LYS A 167 4.84 -26.67 -14.57
C LYS A 167 6.35 -26.47 -14.67
N LEU A 168 6.84 -25.31 -14.22
CA LEU A 168 8.27 -24.96 -14.20
C LEU A 168 8.96 -25.33 -12.88
N TRP A 169 8.26 -26.00 -11.96
CA TRP A 169 8.79 -26.39 -10.64
C TRP A 169 9.38 -25.23 -9.85
N VAL A 170 8.76 -24.05 -10.02
CA VAL A 170 9.12 -22.87 -9.25
C VAL A 170 8.79 -23.14 -7.78
N ASN A 171 9.66 -22.66 -6.89
CA ASN A 171 9.50 -22.84 -5.45
C ASN A 171 9.86 -21.57 -4.68
N CYS A 172 10.02 -20.44 -5.35
CA CYS A 172 10.49 -19.21 -4.74
C CYS A 172 9.94 -17.96 -5.42
N TRP A 173 9.49 -17.00 -4.62
CA TRP A 173 9.25 -15.63 -5.05
C TRP A 173 10.45 -14.70 -4.75
N PRO A 174 10.92 -13.89 -5.72
CA PRO A 174 10.69 -14.03 -7.16
C PRO A 174 11.52 -15.19 -7.75
N THR A 175 11.14 -15.66 -8.93
CA THR A 175 11.99 -16.53 -9.77
C THR A 175 11.95 -16.03 -11.21
N MET A 176 13.11 -15.80 -11.81
CA MET A 176 13.21 -15.37 -13.20
C MET A 176 13.62 -16.54 -14.08
N VAL A 177 12.86 -16.81 -15.14
CA VAL A 177 13.18 -17.84 -16.14
C VAL A 177 13.45 -17.15 -17.47
N VAL A 178 14.66 -17.31 -18.02
CA VAL A 178 15.01 -16.77 -19.34
C VAL A 178 14.75 -17.84 -20.40
N LEU A 179 14.03 -17.48 -21.45
CA LEU A 179 13.71 -18.33 -22.59
C LEU A 179 14.42 -17.83 -23.85
N GLY A 180 14.83 -18.75 -24.72
CA GLY A 180 15.34 -18.45 -26.05
C GLY A 180 14.24 -18.31 -27.12
N PRO A 181 14.61 -18.03 -28.39
CA PRO A 181 13.69 -17.76 -29.48
C PRO A 181 12.73 -18.89 -29.85
N SER A 182 13.03 -20.14 -29.49
CA SER A 182 12.13 -21.29 -29.68
C SER A 182 11.27 -21.58 -28.44
N SER A 183 11.26 -20.66 -27.46
CA SER A 183 10.61 -20.79 -26.16
C SER A 183 11.22 -21.90 -25.27
N GLN A 184 12.49 -22.22 -25.50
CA GLN A 184 13.28 -23.13 -24.70
C GLN A 184 13.83 -22.42 -23.45
N ALA A 185 13.78 -23.06 -22.29
CA ALA A 185 14.37 -22.51 -21.07
C ALA A 185 15.90 -22.51 -21.14
N LEU A 186 16.51 -21.34 -20.92
CA LEU A 186 17.95 -21.11 -20.97
C LEU A 186 18.57 -20.92 -19.58
N LEU A 187 17.85 -20.33 -18.63
CA LEU A 187 18.37 -19.97 -17.31
C LEU A 187 17.24 -19.87 -16.29
N VAL A 188 17.48 -20.30 -15.05
CA VAL A 188 16.57 -20.09 -13.91
C VAL A 188 17.31 -19.38 -12.78
N LEU A 189 16.87 -18.17 -12.42
CA LEU A 189 17.41 -17.39 -11.31
C LEU A 189 16.40 -17.35 -10.17
N VAL A 190 16.81 -17.82 -9.00
CA VAL A 190 15.94 -17.95 -7.83
C VAL A 190 16.24 -16.83 -6.83
N GLY A 191 15.18 -16.12 -6.42
CA GLY A 191 15.22 -15.05 -5.43
C GLY A 191 15.78 -13.73 -5.96
N GLU A 192 15.94 -12.77 -5.05
CA GLU A 192 16.47 -11.45 -5.34
C GLU A 192 18.02 -11.41 -5.37
N GLY A 193 18.58 -10.29 -5.82
CA GLY A 193 20.04 -10.03 -5.81
C GLY A 193 20.82 -10.56 -7.01
N SER A 194 20.14 -11.18 -7.98
CA SER A 194 20.75 -11.72 -9.21
C SER A 194 20.51 -10.85 -10.46
N THR A 195 19.94 -9.66 -10.28
CA THR A 195 19.48 -8.80 -11.38
C THR A 195 20.60 -8.27 -12.27
N SER A 196 21.76 -7.89 -11.72
CA SER A 196 22.91 -7.49 -12.54
C SER A 196 23.41 -8.63 -13.44
N PHE A 197 23.33 -9.88 -12.96
CA PHE A 197 23.64 -11.05 -13.78
C PHE A 197 22.55 -11.32 -14.82
N LEU A 198 21.26 -11.16 -14.46
CA LEU A 198 20.14 -11.24 -15.40
C LEU A 198 20.33 -10.27 -16.58
N HIS A 199 20.72 -9.02 -16.32
CA HIS A 199 21.02 -8.04 -17.38
C HIS A 199 22.12 -8.53 -18.32
N LEU A 200 23.26 -8.93 -17.76
CA LEU A 200 24.39 -9.41 -18.54
C LEU A 200 24.01 -10.63 -19.39
N PHE A 201 23.28 -11.57 -18.80
CA PHE A 201 22.82 -12.77 -19.48
C PHE A 201 21.84 -12.45 -20.62
N CYS A 202 20.85 -11.58 -20.38
CA CYS A 202 19.87 -11.21 -21.41
C CYS A 202 20.53 -10.50 -22.59
N ARG A 203 21.51 -9.62 -22.33
CA ARG A 203 22.32 -8.99 -23.39
C ARG A 203 23.06 -10.04 -24.22
N ALA A 204 23.81 -10.93 -23.56
CA ALA A 204 24.53 -11.99 -24.25
C ALA A 204 23.60 -12.95 -25.02
N ALA A 205 22.40 -13.22 -24.50
CA ALA A 205 21.40 -14.04 -25.18
C ALA A 205 20.83 -13.35 -26.43
N VAL A 206 20.46 -12.07 -26.33
CA VAL A 206 20.01 -11.28 -27.49
C VAL A 206 21.10 -11.20 -28.56
N ASP A 207 22.36 -10.98 -28.14
CA ASP A 207 23.51 -10.96 -29.05
C ASP A 207 23.76 -12.32 -29.72
N HIS A 208 23.68 -13.42 -28.95
CA HIS A 208 23.87 -14.78 -29.44
C HIS A 208 22.83 -15.17 -30.49
N PHE A 209 21.55 -14.89 -30.21
CA PHE A 209 20.43 -15.27 -31.07
C PHE A 209 20.09 -14.24 -32.15
N GLY A 210 20.80 -13.11 -32.23
CA GLY A 210 20.52 -12.01 -33.17
C GLY A 210 20.11 -12.46 -34.59
N PRO A 211 20.84 -13.38 -35.25
CA PRO A 211 20.49 -13.91 -36.56
C PRO A 211 19.13 -14.65 -36.65
N ASP A 212 18.67 -15.22 -35.53
CA ASP A 212 17.46 -16.04 -35.41
C ASP A 212 16.25 -15.27 -34.86
N LEU A 213 16.43 -14.04 -34.39
CA LEU A 213 15.34 -13.21 -33.90
C LEU A 213 14.35 -12.87 -35.02
N ARG A 214 13.06 -13.05 -34.75
CA ARG A 214 11.94 -12.79 -35.68
C ARG A 214 10.84 -12.05 -34.91
N LEU A 215 10.95 -10.72 -34.91
CA LEU A 215 10.18 -9.84 -34.03
C LEU A 215 8.78 -9.53 -34.60
N GLY A 216 7.79 -10.38 -34.28
CA GLY A 216 6.38 -10.13 -34.63
C GLY A 216 5.73 -9.01 -33.80
N ALA A 217 4.66 -8.38 -34.27
CA ALA A 217 3.96 -7.35 -33.49
C ALA A 217 3.38 -7.93 -32.19
N LEU A 218 3.53 -7.21 -31.08
CA LEU A 218 3.01 -7.60 -29.77
C LEU A 218 1.76 -6.77 -29.42
N PRO A 219 0.75 -7.37 -28.77
CA PRO A 219 -0.46 -6.67 -28.34
C PRO A 219 -0.24 -5.91 -27.02
N LEU A 220 0.86 -5.15 -26.90
CA LEU A 220 1.17 -4.40 -25.68
C LEU A 220 0.22 -3.22 -25.53
N ASP A 221 -0.38 -3.10 -24.36
CA ASP A 221 -1.30 -2.02 -24.00
C ASP A 221 -1.11 -1.67 -22.51
N PRO A 222 0.07 -1.15 -22.12
CA PRO A 222 0.30 -0.72 -20.73
C PRO A 222 -0.75 0.35 -20.41
N GLY A 223 -1.55 0.09 -19.38
CA GLY A 223 -2.76 0.86 -19.08
C GLY A 223 -2.58 2.39 -19.13
N GLY A 224 -3.60 3.06 -19.68
CA GLY A 224 -3.60 4.49 -20.00
C GLY A 224 -3.53 5.47 -18.83
N THR A 225 -3.47 6.75 -19.21
CA THR A 225 -3.17 7.98 -18.45
C THR A 225 -3.66 7.97 -16.98
N PRO A 226 -2.82 8.38 -16.01
CA PRO A 226 -3.21 8.46 -14.61
C PRO A 226 -4.51 9.25 -14.44
N LEU A 227 -5.49 8.65 -13.76
CA LEU A 227 -6.67 9.39 -13.31
C LEU A 227 -6.17 10.52 -12.40
N SER A 228 -6.50 11.78 -12.76
CA SER A 228 -6.21 12.94 -11.91
C SER A 228 -7.13 12.90 -10.70
N LYS A 229 -6.74 12.13 -9.67
CA LYS A 229 -7.38 12.08 -8.36
C LYS A 229 -6.57 12.93 -7.38
N PRO A 230 -7.18 13.50 -6.32
CA PRO A 230 -6.44 14.25 -5.30
C PRO A 230 -5.39 13.40 -4.57
N LEU A 231 -5.65 12.11 -4.42
CA LEU A 231 -4.76 11.10 -3.85
C LEU A 231 -4.57 9.96 -4.84
N HIS A 232 -3.42 9.30 -4.79
CA HIS A 232 -3.09 8.14 -5.61
C HIS A 232 -2.40 7.09 -4.73
N PHE A 233 -3.11 6.00 -4.42
CA PHE A 233 -2.63 4.92 -3.55
C PHE A 233 -2.06 5.43 -2.20
N PRO A 234 -2.80 6.23 -1.41
CA PRO A 234 -2.31 6.71 -0.14
C PRO A 234 -2.10 5.54 0.81
N ALA A 235 -0.86 5.29 1.26
CA ALA A 235 -0.56 4.07 1.99
C ALA A 235 -0.62 4.22 3.50
N LYS A 236 -0.35 5.42 4.05
CA LYS A 236 -0.36 5.69 5.49
C LYS A 236 -0.96 7.05 5.81
N VAL A 237 -1.50 7.14 7.02
CA VAL A 237 -2.09 8.36 7.57
C VAL A 237 -1.72 8.49 9.04
N PHE A 238 -1.45 9.71 9.48
CA PHE A 238 -1.21 10.05 10.88
C PHE A 238 -2.07 11.27 11.27
N ALA A 239 -2.67 11.24 12.44
CA ALA A 239 -3.54 12.32 12.91
C ALA A 239 -3.09 12.81 14.29
N THR A 240 -3.08 14.14 14.45
CA THR A 240 -2.99 14.80 15.75
C THR A 240 -4.34 15.44 16.07
N GLU A 241 -4.48 16.12 17.21
CA GLU A 241 -5.70 16.87 17.52
C GLU A 241 -5.99 18.00 16.52
N THR A 242 -5.00 18.47 15.76
CA THR A 242 -5.15 19.64 14.87
C THR A 242 -4.74 19.40 13.41
N ARG A 243 -4.09 18.28 13.10
CA ARG A 243 -3.53 18.00 11.78
C ARG A 243 -3.78 16.57 11.34
N LEU A 244 -3.83 16.39 10.03
CA LEU A 244 -3.84 15.13 9.33
C LEU A 244 -2.62 15.10 8.39
N VAL A 245 -1.83 14.03 8.44
CA VAL A 245 -0.69 13.79 7.55
C VAL A 245 -0.98 12.56 6.72
N VAL A 246 -0.89 12.67 5.40
CA VAL A 246 -1.17 11.58 4.46
C VAL A 246 0.06 11.33 3.60
N ALA A 247 0.54 10.09 3.59
CA ALA A 247 1.54 9.64 2.62
C ALA A 247 0.83 9.28 1.32
N ASP A 248 0.89 10.19 0.33
CA ASP A 248 0.28 10.04 -0.98
C ASP A 248 1.25 9.31 -1.91
N THR A 249 1.40 8.01 -1.64
CA THR A 249 2.50 7.16 -2.11
C THR A 249 2.65 7.14 -3.63
N GLY A 250 1.54 7.01 -4.35
CA GLY A 250 1.49 6.96 -5.81
C GLY A 250 1.71 8.31 -6.49
N HIS A 251 1.67 9.43 -5.75
CA HIS A 251 2.14 10.74 -6.23
C HIS A 251 3.53 11.10 -5.66
N HIS A 252 4.17 10.18 -4.94
CA HIS A 252 5.50 10.37 -4.37
C HIS A 252 5.64 11.62 -3.50
N ARG A 253 4.60 11.93 -2.70
CA ARG A 253 4.54 13.14 -1.87
C ARG A 253 3.87 12.88 -0.52
N VAL A 254 3.97 13.86 0.38
CA VAL A 254 3.30 13.90 1.68
C VAL A 254 2.41 15.15 1.74
N LEU A 255 1.16 14.97 2.19
CA LEU A 255 0.21 16.06 2.41
C LEU A 255 0.01 16.29 3.90
N VAL A 256 0.03 17.55 4.33
CA VAL A 256 -0.38 17.96 5.69
C VAL A 256 -1.63 18.81 5.55
N ALA A 257 -2.72 18.38 6.18
CA ALA A 257 -4.03 19.01 6.14
C ALA A 257 -4.56 19.29 7.55
N ASP A 258 -5.61 20.09 7.66
CA ASP A 258 -6.46 20.14 8.85
C ASP A 258 -7.55 19.05 8.81
N HIS A 259 -8.35 18.95 9.88
CA HIS A 259 -9.45 17.98 9.99
C HIS A 259 -10.68 18.35 9.15
N ASP A 260 -10.70 19.53 8.53
CA ASP A 260 -11.70 19.93 7.54
C ASP A 260 -11.29 19.53 6.12
N GLY A 261 -10.08 18.98 5.98
CA GLY A 261 -9.54 18.47 4.73
C GLY A 261 -8.88 19.53 3.87
N ARG A 262 -8.67 20.75 4.38
CA ARG A 262 -7.88 21.76 3.67
C ARG A 262 -6.40 21.36 3.76
N VAL A 263 -5.77 21.15 2.61
CA VAL A 263 -4.33 20.87 2.54
C VAL A 263 -3.58 22.16 2.83
N LEU A 264 -2.74 22.13 3.87
CA LEU A 264 -1.91 23.25 4.34
C LEU A 264 -0.52 23.21 3.70
N TYR A 265 0.04 22.00 3.55
CA TYR A 265 1.34 21.78 2.91
C TYR A 265 1.27 20.59 1.96
N THR A 266 1.83 20.78 0.77
CA THR A 266 2.20 19.70 -0.14
C THR A 266 3.71 19.61 -0.11
N VAL A 267 4.25 18.43 0.23
CA VAL A 267 5.68 18.22 0.41
C VAL A 267 6.11 17.11 -0.54
N GLY A 268 7.02 17.41 -1.45
CA GLY A 268 7.47 16.50 -2.50
C GLY A 268 7.01 16.91 -3.88
N SER A 269 7.93 16.88 -4.85
CA SER A 269 7.61 17.01 -6.27
C SER A 269 6.88 15.75 -6.78
N PRO A 270 6.12 15.83 -7.89
CA PRO A 270 5.38 14.68 -8.43
C PRO A 270 6.27 13.58 -9.02
N GLU A 271 7.53 13.88 -9.31
CA GLU A 271 8.48 12.90 -9.85
C GLU A 271 9.16 12.11 -8.72
N PRO A 272 9.24 10.77 -8.83
CA PRO A 272 9.96 9.99 -7.84
C PRO A 272 11.45 10.35 -7.87
N GLY A 273 12.09 10.34 -6.71
CA GLY A 273 13.53 10.56 -6.60
C GLY A 273 13.98 10.73 -5.16
N TRP A 274 15.29 10.94 -4.98
CA TRP A 274 15.91 11.19 -3.68
C TRP A 274 16.62 12.55 -3.71
N GLN A 275 15.90 13.57 -3.28
CA GLN A 275 16.41 14.94 -3.21
C GLN A 275 15.92 15.62 -1.93
N ASP A 276 16.84 16.16 -1.15
CA ASP A 276 16.58 17.04 0.00
C ASP A 276 16.44 18.50 -0.48
N GLY A 277 15.96 19.40 0.40
CA GLY A 277 15.79 20.82 0.10
C GLY A 277 14.39 21.32 0.45
N ALA A 278 13.96 22.40 -0.21
CA ALA A 278 12.68 23.04 0.09
C ALA A 278 11.50 22.06 -0.11
N LEU A 279 10.38 22.28 0.58
CA LEU A 279 9.22 21.36 0.55
C LEU A 279 8.80 20.93 -0.87
N ASN A 280 8.81 21.85 -1.84
CA ASN A 280 8.39 21.58 -3.22
C ASN A 280 9.50 21.01 -4.12
N ASP A 281 10.77 21.20 -3.74
CA ASP A 281 11.93 20.70 -4.50
C ASP A 281 12.36 19.30 -4.05
N ALA A 282 12.02 18.95 -2.80
CA ALA A 282 12.27 17.64 -2.26
C ALA A 282 11.59 16.57 -3.11
N ARG A 283 12.24 15.40 -3.22
CA ARG A 283 11.69 14.25 -3.93
C ARG A 283 11.64 13.05 -3.00
N PHE A 284 10.52 12.35 -3.01
CA PHE A 284 10.34 11.05 -2.36
C PHE A 284 10.20 9.97 -3.43
N ASN A 285 10.23 8.71 -3.03
CA ASN A 285 9.95 7.58 -3.91
C ASN A 285 9.09 6.57 -3.16
N GLY A 286 7.78 6.66 -3.37
CA GLY A 286 6.79 5.80 -2.71
C GLY A 286 6.85 5.88 -1.18
N PRO A 287 6.63 7.07 -0.57
CA PRO A 287 6.63 7.20 0.88
C PRO A 287 5.49 6.40 1.53
N GLN A 288 5.77 5.81 2.68
CA GLN A 288 4.84 5.01 3.49
C GLN A 288 4.66 5.67 4.87
N GLY A 289 5.19 5.08 5.95
CA GLY A 289 5.04 5.53 7.33
C GLY A 289 5.26 7.02 7.51
N VAL A 290 4.34 7.67 8.21
CA VAL A 290 4.45 9.08 8.59
C VAL A 290 4.15 9.22 10.08
N VAL A 291 4.95 10.02 10.78
CA VAL A 291 4.73 10.31 12.21
C VAL A 291 5.02 11.78 12.50
N TRP A 292 4.17 12.40 13.30
CA TRP A 292 4.31 13.78 13.73
C TRP A 292 5.19 13.88 14.99
N ARG A 293 6.10 14.86 15.00
CA ARG A 293 6.83 15.32 16.19
C ARG A 293 6.53 16.80 16.38
N ASP A 294 5.84 17.11 17.46
CA ASP A 294 5.48 18.48 17.78
C ASP A 294 6.71 19.39 17.94
N PRO A 295 6.60 20.68 17.56
CA PRO A 295 5.41 21.32 16.99
C PRO A 295 5.32 21.29 15.45
N HIS A 296 6.40 20.97 14.73
CA HIS A 296 6.51 21.26 13.29
C HIS A 296 7.19 20.18 12.45
N PHE A 297 7.54 19.02 13.02
CA PHE A 297 8.30 17.99 12.32
C PHE A 297 7.41 16.82 11.88
N VAL A 298 7.63 16.34 10.66
CA VAL A 298 7.09 15.07 10.18
C VAL A 298 8.24 14.16 9.79
N TYR A 299 8.30 12.95 10.35
CA TYR A 299 9.20 11.91 9.86
C TYR A 299 8.48 11.03 8.85
N VAL A 300 9.16 10.70 7.77
CA VAL A 300 8.62 9.94 6.63
C VAL A 300 9.52 8.74 6.35
N ALA A 301 8.95 7.54 6.35
CA ALA A 301 9.58 6.35 5.81
C ALA A 301 9.47 6.41 4.28
N ASP A 302 10.54 6.82 3.64
CA ASP A 302 10.63 6.98 2.19
C ASP A 302 11.11 5.68 1.57
N THR A 303 10.17 4.75 1.44
CA THR A 303 10.40 3.31 1.29
C THR A 303 11.19 2.96 0.03
N GLY A 304 10.81 3.53 -1.12
CA GLY A 304 11.49 3.29 -2.40
C GLY A 304 12.88 3.91 -2.50
N ASN A 305 13.20 4.88 -1.64
CA ASN A 305 14.56 5.40 -1.48
C ASN A 305 15.34 4.67 -0.39
N HIS A 306 14.70 3.80 0.38
CA HIS A 306 15.26 3.14 1.57
C HIS A 306 15.85 4.15 2.57
N THR A 307 15.09 5.21 2.85
CA THR A 307 15.50 6.30 3.75
C THR A 307 14.40 6.67 4.74
N VAL A 308 14.80 7.36 5.80
CA VAL A 308 13.89 8.12 6.67
C VAL A 308 14.19 9.59 6.46
N ARG A 309 13.15 10.37 6.18
CA ARG A 309 13.21 11.80 5.88
C ARG A 309 12.57 12.57 7.04
N GLU A 310 13.08 13.76 7.32
CA GLU A 310 12.49 14.72 8.25
C GLU A 310 12.02 15.92 7.44
N VAL A 311 10.76 16.28 7.63
CA VAL A 311 10.14 17.49 7.08
C VAL A 311 10.01 18.48 8.23
N ASP A 312 10.67 19.62 8.11
CA ASP A 312 10.53 20.77 9.00
C ASP A 312 9.56 21.76 8.34
N LEU A 313 8.35 21.88 8.89
CA LEU A 313 7.31 22.77 8.38
C LEU A 313 7.54 24.24 8.75
N GLU A 314 8.34 24.51 9.79
CA GLU A 314 8.68 25.88 10.20
C GLU A 314 9.75 26.46 9.28
N GLN A 315 10.79 25.67 8.99
CA GLN A 315 11.86 26.07 8.07
C GLN A 315 11.54 25.78 6.60
N ALA A 316 10.44 25.06 6.33
CA ALA A 316 10.03 24.61 5.01
C ALA A 316 11.13 23.79 4.27
N GLN A 317 11.77 22.88 5.01
CA GLN A 317 12.88 22.06 4.50
C GLN A 317 12.63 20.57 4.72
N VAL A 318 13.17 19.76 3.83
CA VAL A 318 13.24 18.30 3.92
C VAL A 318 14.70 17.88 3.95
N ARG A 319 15.05 16.98 4.87
CA ARG A 319 16.38 16.38 4.94
C ARG A 319 16.33 14.88 5.21
N THR A 320 17.36 14.17 4.78
CA THR A 320 17.53 12.75 5.09
C THR A 320 18.12 12.59 6.49
N VAL A 321 17.44 11.84 7.37
CA VAL A 321 17.90 11.55 8.74
C VAL A 321 18.38 10.12 8.93
N ALA A 322 17.95 9.18 8.10
CA ALA A 322 18.53 7.85 8.02
C ALA A 322 18.46 7.24 6.61
N GLY A 323 19.36 6.31 6.28
CA GLY A 323 19.40 5.67 4.96
C GLY A 323 20.38 6.32 3.99
N THR A 324 20.81 5.53 3.01
CA THR A 324 21.83 5.91 2.02
C THR A 324 21.26 6.08 0.60
N GLY A 325 19.93 6.15 0.46
CA GLY A 325 19.25 6.29 -0.83
C GLY A 325 19.28 5.04 -1.73
N ARG A 326 19.75 3.92 -1.18
CA ARG A 326 19.88 2.63 -1.87
C ARG A 326 19.58 1.52 -0.89
N ARG A 327 19.08 0.40 -1.41
CA ARG A 327 18.77 -0.78 -0.61
C ARG A 327 20.00 -1.29 0.13
N GLY A 328 19.86 -1.43 1.44
CA GLY A 328 20.86 -2.02 2.32
C GLY A 328 20.72 -3.53 2.47
N SER A 329 21.85 -4.19 2.73
CA SER A 329 21.91 -5.59 3.16
C SER A 329 22.45 -5.74 4.59
N ASP A 330 22.59 -4.64 5.32
CA ASP A 330 23.05 -4.63 6.72
C ASP A 330 21.91 -5.10 7.63
N LEU A 331 22.20 -6.12 8.45
CA LEU A 331 21.24 -6.75 9.36
C LEU A 331 21.50 -6.38 10.82
N GLU A 332 22.49 -5.51 11.10
CA GLU A 332 22.90 -5.13 12.46
C GLU A 332 22.76 -3.63 12.68
N GLY A 333 23.35 -2.82 11.79
CA GLY A 333 23.42 -1.38 11.89
C GLY A 333 24.38 -0.86 12.96
N GLY A 334 24.16 0.37 13.42
CA GLY A 334 24.99 1.06 14.42
C GLY A 334 25.71 2.28 13.86
N ARG A 335 25.56 2.59 12.57
CA ARG A 335 26.10 3.81 11.98
C ARG A 335 25.22 5.01 12.30
N GLN A 336 25.78 6.19 12.05
CA GLN A 336 25.05 7.45 12.11
C GLN A 336 24.02 7.51 10.97
N GLY A 337 22.82 7.99 11.28
CA GLY A 337 21.61 7.87 10.45
C GLY A 337 21.86 7.92 8.93
N PRO A 338 22.29 9.04 8.32
CA PRO A 338 22.45 9.13 6.86
C PRO A 338 23.54 8.23 6.25
N GLN A 339 24.37 7.60 7.08
CA GLN A 339 25.40 6.64 6.67
C GLN A 339 24.96 5.18 6.88
N GLN A 340 23.84 4.97 7.56
CA GLN A 340 23.28 3.66 7.84
C GLN A 340 22.42 3.21 6.66
N PRO A 341 22.82 2.20 5.87
CA PRO A 341 21.96 1.64 4.84
C PRO A 341 20.72 0.99 5.48
N LEU A 342 19.55 1.22 4.89
CA LEU A 342 18.26 0.64 5.32
C LEU A 342 17.66 -0.20 4.18
N SER A 343 16.68 -1.04 4.48
CA SER A 343 16.00 -1.89 3.49
C SER A 343 14.50 -1.75 3.60
N SER A 344 13.95 -0.78 2.86
CA SER A 344 12.50 -0.57 2.71
C SER A 344 11.81 -0.32 4.07
N PRO A 345 12.14 0.80 4.76
CA PRO A 345 11.41 1.21 5.95
C PRO A 345 9.95 1.46 5.58
N TRP A 346 9.01 0.87 6.31
CA TRP A 346 7.59 0.84 5.92
C TRP A 346 6.71 1.65 6.86
N ASP A 347 6.97 1.59 8.17
CA ASP A 347 6.21 2.36 9.15
C ASP A 347 7.11 2.91 10.25
N LEU A 348 6.66 3.99 10.89
CA LEU A 348 7.39 4.73 11.90
C LEU A 348 6.56 4.89 13.18
N CYS A 349 7.19 4.75 14.33
CA CYS A 349 6.58 5.05 15.61
C CYS A 349 7.56 5.81 16.48
N LEU A 350 7.22 7.05 16.83
CA LEU A 350 8.01 7.89 17.72
C LEU A 350 7.58 7.62 19.17
N VAL A 351 8.55 7.28 20.02
CA VAL A 351 8.36 7.21 21.47
C VAL A 351 9.51 8.00 22.10
N GLU A 352 9.16 9.09 22.79
CA GLU A 352 10.12 10.04 23.34
C GLU A 352 11.09 10.54 22.23
N ASP A 353 12.38 10.28 22.36
CA ASP A 353 13.43 10.66 21.39
C ASP A 353 13.92 9.49 20.53
N ILE A 354 13.20 8.36 20.50
CA ILE A 354 13.53 7.21 19.66
C ILE A 354 12.47 7.04 18.57
N LEU A 355 12.93 7.08 17.32
CA LEU A 355 12.11 6.74 16.16
C LEU A 355 12.26 5.25 15.86
N PHE A 356 11.24 4.46 16.16
CA PHE A 356 11.19 3.05 15.79
C PHE A 356 10.73 2.88 14.35
N ILE A 357 11.35 1.93 13.66
CA ILE A 357 11.17 1.71 12.22
C ILE A 357 10.80 0.25 12.00
N ALA A 358 9.65 0.01 11.37
CA ALA A 358 9.31 -1.29 10.83
C ALA A 358 10.05 -1.49 9.50
N MET A 359 11.10 -2.32 9.52
CA MET A 359 11.99 -2.54 8.38
C MET A 359 11.54 -3.77 7.60
N ALA A 360 10.61 -3.55 6.66
CA ALA A 360 9.98 -4.62 5.90
C ALA A 360 10.99 -5.43 5.09
N GLY A 361 11.89 -4.74 4.38
CA GLY A 361 12.84 -5.35 3.44
C GLY A 361 14.02 -6.09 4.07
N SER A 362 14.18 -6.05 5.39
CA SER A 362 15.11 -6.92 6.12
C SER A 362 14.42 -7.73 7.23
N HIS A 363 13.08 -7.71 7.28
CA HIS A 363 12.27 -8.43 8.26
C HIS A 363 12.66 -8.16 9.72
N GLN A 364 12.84 -6.88 10.06
CA GLN A 364 13.39 -6.44 11.33
C GLN A 364 12.67 -5.21 11.91
N LEU A 365 12.91 -4.96 13.19
CA LEU A 365 12.61 -3.68 13.82
C LEU A 365 13.92 -2.94 14.10
N TRP A 366 13.95 -1.67 13.71
CA TRP A 366 15.09 -0.78 13.86
C TRP A 366 14.72 0.42 14.74
N ALA A 367 15.73 1.09 15.28
CA ALA A 367 15.58 2.33 16.01
C ALA A 367 16.60 3.36 15.51
N LEU A 368 16.14 4.60 15.36
CA LEU A 368 16.97 5.79 15.19
C LEU A 368 16.83 6.66 16.44
N ALA A 369 17.93 6.84 17.17
CA ALA A 369 17.95 7.73 18.32
C ALA A 369 18.09 9.18 17.88
N LEU A 370 17.07 10.01 18.10
CA LEU A 370 17.08 11.44 17.75
C LEU A 370 17.89 12.25 18.78
N ARG A 371 18.01 11.73 20.00
CA ARG A 371 18.89 12.21 21.08
C ARG A 371 19.52 11.03 21.78
N ASP A 372 20.51 11.30 22.64
CA ASP A 372 21.06 10.27 23.52
C ASP A 372 19.93 9.62 24.33
N SER A 373 19.76 8.32 24.12
CA SER A 373 18.60 7.58 24.61
C SER A 373 19.01 6.21 25.14
N GLN A 374 18.09 5.54 25.83
CA GLN A 374 18.30 4.21 26.36
C GLN A 374 17.15 3.28 25.98
N LEU A 375 17.48 2.05 25.57
CA LEU A 375 16.52 1.01 25.22
C LEU A 375 16.72 -0.23 26.11
N PHE A 376 15.64 -0.95 26.40
CA PHE A 376 15.64 -2.16 27.23
C PHE A 376 16.29 -1.96 28.62
N GLY A 377 16.26 -0.72 29.14
CA GLY A 377 16.87 -0.31 30.41
C GLY A 377 18.39 -0.43 30.50
N LYS A 378 19.10 -0.73 29.40
CA LYS A 378 20.56 -0.94 29.43
C LYS A 378 21.31 -0.57 28.15
N LEU A 379 20.66 -0.66 26.98
CA LEU A 379 21.28 -0.36 25.70
C LEU A 379 21.31 1.16 25.49
N HIS A 380 22.49 1.75 25.58
CA HIS A 380 22.68 3.17 25.28
C HIS A 380 22.75 3.38 23.78
N LEU A 381 22.03 4.38 23.30
CA LEU A 381 22.00 4.81 21.91
C LEU A 381 22.43 6.27 21.87
N GLY A 382 23.62 6.55 21.33
CA GLY A 382 24.04 7.92 21.09
C GLY A 382 23.15 8.58 20.02
N ALA A 383 22.97 9.89 20.09
CA ALA A 383 22.22 10.65 19.11
C ALA A 383 22.68 10.33 17.67
N GLY A 384 21.72 10.19 16.77
CA GLY A 384 21.90 9.82 15.37
C GLY A 384 22.19 8.34 15.12
N THR A 385 22.38 7.50 16.15
CA THR A 385 22.65 6.07 15.95
C THR A 385 21.40 5.37 15.40
N CYS A 386 21.56 4.63 14.30
CA CYS A 386 20.49 3.82 13.71
C CYS A 386 20.88 2.34 13.67
N LEU A 387 20.11 1.47 14.32
CA LEU A 387 20.47 0.05 14.43
C LEU A 387 19.26 -0.88 14.61
N ARG A 388 19.47 -2.17 14.33
CA ARG A 388 18.47 -3.23 14.53
C ARG A 388 18.29 -3.54 16.02
N ILE A 389 17.05 -3.40 16.49
CA ILE A 389 16.68 -3.68 17.88
C ILE A 389 16.01 -5.03 18.10
N ALA A 390 15.38 -5.60 17.08
CA ALA A 390 14.78 -6.94 17.11
C ALA A 390 14.67 -7.54 15.69
N GLY A 391 14.63 -8.87 15.60
CA GLY A 391 14.57 -9.60 14.33
C GLY A 391 15.93 -10.09 13.85
N SER A 392 16.04 -11.37 13.54
CA SER A 392 17.27 -12.00 13.08
C SER A 392 17.66 -11.60 11.64
N GLY A 393 16.70 -11.10 10.86
CA GLY A 393 16.80 -10.94 9.41
C GLY A 393 16.20 -12.09 8.61
N SER A 394 15.94 -13.23 9.26
CA SER A 394 15.18 -14.33 8.66
C SER A 394 13.69 -13.97 8.58
N GLU A 395 13.07 -14.34 7.46
CA GLU A 395 11.64 -14.20 7.25
C GLU A 395 10.87 -15.36 7.91
N GLU A 396 10.37 -15.13 9.13
CA GLU A 396 9.69 -16.15 9.94
C GLU A 396 8.70 -15.49 10.93
N ASN A 397 7.72 -16.25 11.42
CA ASN A 397 6.80 -15.87 12.49
C ASN A 397 7.36 -16.19 13.90
N ARG A 398 8.66 -16.03 14.14
CA ARG A 398 9.34 -16.54 15.35
C ARG A 398 9.29 -15.58 16.54
N ASN A 399 8.64 -16.01 17.61
CA ASN A 399 8.70 -15.32 18.91
C ASN A 399 9.98 -15.68 19.66
N ASN A 400 10.48 -14.75 20.48
CA ASN A 400 11.60 -15.04 21.37
C ASN A 400 11.71 -14.04 22.52
N SER A 401 12.18 -14.49 23.68
CA SER A 401 12.51 -13.60 24.80
C SER A 401 13.74 -12.74 24.51
N TYR A 402 14.62 -13.16 23.60
CA TYR A 402 15.78 -12.39 23.14
C TYR A 402 15.46 -11.73 21.80
N PRO A 403 15.49 -10.40 21.69
CA PRO A 403 14.99 -9.68 20.52
C PRO A 403 15.69 -10.09 19.21
N LEU A 404 17.01 -10.34 19.27
CA LEU A 404 17.82 -10.68 18.10
C LEU A 404 17.63 -12.12 17.61
N ARG A 405 16.95 -12.97 18.41
CA ARG A 405 16.58 -14.35 18.05
C ARG A 405 15.10 -14.48 17.68
N ALA A 406 14.32 -13.42 17.85
CA ALA A 406 13.02 -13.32 17.21
C ALA A 406 13.23 -13.09 15.72
N SER A 407 12.20 -13.36 14.94
CA SER A 407 12.18 -13.12 13.50
C SER A 407 10.80 -12.58 13.15
N PHE A 408 10.76 -11.71 12.16
CA PHE A 408 9.54 -11.12 11.62
C PHE A 408 9.37 -11.56 10.17
N ALA A 409 8.23 -11.26 9.58
CA ALA A 409 7.94 -11.50 8.18
C ALA A 409 7.26 -10.25 7.61
N GLN A 410 8.09 -9.36 7.06
CA GLN A 410 7.69 -8.09 6.46
C GLN A 410 6.85 -7.21 7.42
N PRO A 411 7.44 -6.73 8.54
CA PRO A 411 6.74 -5.84 9.45
C PRO A 411 6.41 -4.53 8.75
N SER A 412 5.13 -4.19 8.64
CA SER A 412 4.65 -3.06 7.83
C SER A 412 3.82 -2.03 8.60
N GLY A 413 3.54 -2.29 9.88
CA GLY A 413 2.82 -1.39 10.76
C GLY A 413 3.40 -1.42 12.18
N ILE A 414 3.52 -0.27 12.84
CA ILE A 414 4.03 -0.19 14.20
C ILE A 414 3.31 0.87 15.04
N ALA A 415 2.90 0.51 16.26
CA ALA A 415 2.21 1.41 17.18
C ALA A 415 2.70 1.23 18.62
N PHE A 416 2.71 2.32 19.39
CA PHE A 416 3.07 2.28 20.81
C PHE A 416 1.83 2.05 21.69
N HIS A 417 1.88 0.99 22.48
CA HIS A 417 0.96 0.69 23.57
C HIS A 417 1.67 0.97 24.91
N PRO A 418 1.31 2.06 25.62
CA PRO A 418 1.96 2.44 26.87
C PRO A 418 1.82 1.38 27.98
N PRO A 419 2.80 1.29 28.90
CA PRO A 419 3.98 2.14 29.00
C PRO A 419 5.18 1.66 28.17
N ASP A 420 5.28 0.37 27.84
CA ASP A 420 6.54 -0.22 27.38
C ASP A 420 6.33 -1.26 26.26
N VAL A 421 5.30 -1.14 25.42
CA VAL A 421 5.01 -2.14 24.38
C VAL A 421 4.89 -1.50 23.01
N LEU A 422 5.58 -2.04 22.02
CA LEU A 422 5.28 -1.81 20.62
C LEU A 422 4.40 -2.94 20.11
N CYS A 423 3.34 -2.62 19.36
CA CYS A 423 2.51 -3.53 18.60
C CYS A 423 2.92 -3.46 17.13
N ILE A 424 3.06 -4.62 16.47
CA ILE A 424 3.59 -4.74 15.12
C ILE A 424 2.59 -5.50 14.25
N ALA A 425 2.23 -4.93 13.10
CA ALA A 425 1.59 -5.66 12.01
C ALA A 425 2.66 -6.40 11.21
N ASP A 426 2.72 -7.72 11.37
CA ASP A 426 3.69 -8.59 10.71
C ASP A 426 2.99 -9.25 9.51
N SER A 427 3.16 -8.64 8.34
CA SER A 427 2.22 -8.78 7.23
C SER A 427 2.29 -10.17 6.58
N GLU A 428 3.50 -10.65 6.26
CA GLU A 428 3.69 -11.93 5.58
C GLU A 428 3.39 -13.13 6.49
N SER A 429 3.44 -12.96 7.81
CA SER A 429 3.01 -13.97 8.79
C SER A 429 1.51 -13.89 9.13
N SER A 430 0.83 -12.83 8.67
CA SER A 430 -0.56 -12.52 8.98
C SER A 430 -0.85 -12.54 10.49
N ALA A 431 0.06 -11.94 11.27
CA ALA A 431 0.01 -11.88 12.72
C ALA A 431 0.20 -10.46 13.25
N ILE A 432 -0.32 -10.20 14.44
CA ILE A 432 0.04 -9.03 15.25
C ILE A 432 0.99 -9.48 16.35
N ARG A 433 2.09 -8.76 16.51
CA ARG A 433 3.18 -9.07 17.44
C ARG A 433 3.33 -7.96 18.46
N THR A 434 3.97 -8.26 19.59
CA THR A 434 4.37 -7.27 20.58
C THR A 434 5.86 -7.32 20.84
N LEU A 435 6.51 -6.17 21.02
CA LEU A 435 7.88 -6.04 21.52
C LEU A 435 7.84 -5.27 22.84
N SER A 436 8.41 -5.86 23.89
CA SER A 436 8.59 -5.14 25.17
C SER A 436 9.79 -4.21 25.11
N LEU A 437 9.58 -2.91 25.28
CA LEU A 437 10.64 -1.90 25.40
C LEU A 437 11.45 -2.00 26.70
N ARG A 438 10.97 -2.79 27.67
CA ARG A 438 11.70 -3.10 28.90
C ARG A 438 12.66 -4.28 28.75
N THR A 439 12.21 -5.36 28.10
CA THR A 439 12.95 -6.64 28.09
C THR A 439 13.50 -7.04 26.71
N GLY A 440 12.97 -6.45 25.63
CA GLY A 440 13.24 -6.87 24.26
C GLY A 440 12.50 -8.14 23.82
N ALA A 441 11.63 -8.70 24.66
CA ALA A 441 10.90 -9.91 24.31
C ALA A 441 9.86 -9.65 23.20
N VAL A 442 9.86 -10.51 22.16
CA VAL A 442 8.89 -10.52 21.08
C VAL A 442 7.82 -11.59 21.31
N LYS A 443 6.60 -11.10 21.54
CA LYS A 443 5.29 -11.74 21.79
C LYS A 443 4.45 -12.00 20.53
N ASN A 444 3.71 -13.11 20.44
CA ASN A 444 2.53 -13.16 19.57
C ASN A 444 1.37 -12.52 20.33
N LEU A 445 0.62 -11.65 19.65
CA LEU A 445 -0.63 -11.11 20.17
C LEU A 445 -1.81 -11.91 19.62
N VAL A 446 -2.03 -11.86 18.31
CA VAL A 446 -3.09 -12.60 17.61
C VAL A 446 -2.63 -13.01 16.21
N GLY A 447 -3.27 -14.02 15.63
CA GLY A 447 -3.01 -14.50 14.26
C GLY A 447 -1.68 -15.25 14.10
N GLY A 448 -1.44 -15.70 12.86
CA GLY A 448 -0.30 -16.52 12.47
C GLY A 448 -0.35 -17.96 12.98
N ALA A 449 0.72 -18.71 12.69
CA ALA A 449 0.88 -20.11 13.09
C ALA A 449 1.71 -20.29 14.37
N LEU A 450 1.58 -21.46 15.02
CA LEU A 450 2.52 -21.88 16.06
C LEU A 450 3.88 -22.25 15.48
N ASN A 451 3.91 -22.86 14.29
CA ASN A 451 5.15 -23.16 13.57
C ASN A 451 5.77 -21.84 13.09
N PRO A 452 6.98 -21.46 13.55
CA PRO A 452 7.60 -20.20 13.17
C PRO A 452 7.91 -20.08 11.66
N THR A 453 8.05 -21.18 10.94
CA THR A 453 8.33 -21.14 9.48
C THR A 453 7.07 -21.19 8.64
N ASP A 454 5.88 -21.37 9.23
CA ASP A 454 4.62 -21.36 8.51
C ASP A 454 4.12 -19.93 8.35
N LEU A 455 4.14 -19.46 7.11
CA LEU A 455 3.73 -18.12 6.69
C LEU A 455 2.49 -18.17 5.77
N PHE A 456 1.75 -19.29 5.80
CA PHE A 456 0.52 -19.51 5.04
C PHE A 456 -0.71 -19.65 5.95
N CYS A 457 -0.57 -19.40 7.25
CA CYS A 457 -1.67 -19.37 8.22
C CYS A 457 -2.41 -18.01 8.19
N PHE A 458 -3.11 -17.75 7.09
CA PHE A 458 -3.92 -16.55 6.86
C PHE A 458 -5.40 -16.90 6.66
N GLY A 459 -6.27 -15.89 6.66
CA GLY A 459 -7.71 -16.03 6.44
C GLY A 459 -8.50 -14.88 7.07
N ASP A 460 -9.80 -15.05 7.26
CA ASP A 460 -10.70 -14.06 7.87
C ASP A 460 -11.51 -14.72 8.99
N ALA A 461 -11.04 -14.60 10.23
CA ALA A 461 -11.74 -15.16 11.39
C ALA A 461 -11.48 -14.33 12.64
N ASP A 462 -12.56 -13.92 13.28
CA ASP A 462 -12.55 -13.37 14.63
C ASP A 462 -12.25 -14.48 15.65
N GLY A 463 -11.68 -14.14 16.81
CA GLY A 463 -11.32 -15.14 17.81
C GLY A 463 -10.26 -14.65 18.79
N SER A 464 -9.63 -15.59 19.49
CA SER A 464 -8.59 -15.29 20.47
C SER A 464 -7.23 -15.87 20.08
N ALA A 465 -6.16 -15.12 20.33
CA ALA A 465 -4.79 -15.56 20.12
C ALA A 465 -4.57 -16.17 18.71
N LEU A 466 -4.27 -17.47 18.63
CA LEU A 466 -3.98 -18.19 17.39
C LEU A 466 -5.23 -18.63 16.63
N ASP A 467 -6.44 -18.47 17.18
CA ASP A 467 -7.69 -18.77 16.47
C ASP A 467 -8.05 -17.67 15.47
N VAL A 468 -7.52 -16.46 15.70
CA VAL A 468 -7.69 -15.31 14.79
C VAL A 468 -7.05 -15.64 13.44
N ARG A 469 -7.72 -15.23 12.36
CA ARG A 469 -7.14 -15.22 11.02
C ARG A 469 -7.21 -13.81 10.44
N LEU A 470 -6.04 -13.32 10.03
CA LEU A 470 -5.84 -12.07 9.31
C LEU A 470 -5.28 -12.39 7.92
N GLN A 471 -5.27 -11.42 7.02
CA GLN A 471 -4.64 -11.55 5.71
C GLN A 471 -3.85 -10.28 5.39
N HIS A 472 -2.53 -10.41 5.45
CA HIS A 472 -1.58 -9.35 5.13
C HIS A 472 -1.90 -7.98 5.80
N PRO A 473 -2.00 -7.92 7.14
CA PRO A 473 -2.30 -6.68 7.86
C PRO A 473 -1.14 -5.68 7.70
N LEU A 474 -1.46 -4.44 7.32
CA LEU A 474 -0.44 -3.41 7.05
C LEU A 474 -0.38 -2.34 8.13
N GLY A 475 -1.44 -2.09 8.87
CA GLY A 475 -1.51 -0.99 9.84
C GLY A 475 -1.95 -1.45 11.22
N VAL A 476 -1.39 -0.83 12.26
CA VAL A 476 -1.87 -0.92 13.64
C VAL A 476 -1.89 0.46 14.28
N CYS A 477 -2.84 0.72 15.17
CA CYS A 477 -2.88 1.96 15.95
C CYS A 477 -3.49 1.69 17.34
N TRP A 478 -2.87 2.20 18.39
CA TRP A 478 -3.39 2.09 19.75
C TRP A 478 -4.32 3.25 20.08
N SER A 479 -5.48 2.98 20.66
CA SER A 479 -6.39 4.00 21.19
C SER A 479 -6.30 4.08 22.71
N PRO A 480 -5.71 5.16 23.27
CA PRO A 480 -5.69 5.38 24.71
C PRO A 480 -7.10 5.51 25.32
N ASN A 481 -8.04 6.12 24.59
CA ASN A 481 -9.40 6.35 25.08
C ASN A 481 -10.21 5.06 25.15
N LYS A 482 -10.08 4.19 24.14
CA LYS A 482 -10.84 2.93 24.05
C LYS A 482 -10.10 1.74 24.68
N GLN A 483 -8.80 1.87 24.97
CA GLN A 483 -7.94 0.79 25.44
C GLN A 483 -7.95 -0.42 24.50
N LEU A 484 -7.96 -0.15 23.19
CA LEU A 484 -7.99 -1.15 22.12
C LEU A 484 -6.91 -0.84 21.08
N LEU A 485 -6.38 -1.89 20.47
CA LEU A 485 -5.54 -1.80 19.29
C LEU A 485 -6.41 -1.99 18.05
N TYR A 486 -6.39 -1.03 17.12
CA TYR A 486 -7.02 -1.16 15.82
C TYR A 486 -6.03 -1.71 14.80
N VAL A 487 -6.52 -2.50 13.85
CA VAL A 487 -5.71 -3.17 12.81
C VAL A 487 -6.37 -2.95 11.45
N ALA A 488 -5.59 -2.55 10.45
CA ALA A 488 -5.99 -2.63 9.06
C ALA A 488 -5.64 -4.03 8.55
N ASP A 489 -6.66 -4.88 8.45
CA ASP A 489 -6.57 -6.24 7.94
C ASP A 489 -6.76 -6.20 6.42
N SER A 490 -5.69 -5.77 5.75
CA SER A 490 -5.74 -5.12 4.43
C SER A 490 -6.34 -6.00 3.35
N TYR A 491 -5.91 -7.25 3.23
CA TYR A 491 -6.40 -8.16 2.18
C TYR A 491 -7.75 -8.81 2.51
N ASN A 492 -8.22 -8.64 3.75
CA ASN A 492 -9.59 -8.95 4.12
C ASN A 492 -10.53 -7.74 4.01
N HIS A 493 -10.04 -6.57 3.57
CA HIS A 493 -10.86 -5.36 3.39
C HIS A 493 -11.59 -4.91 4.66
N LYS A 494 -10.97 -5.11 5.82
CA LYS A 494 -11.58 -4.93 7.13
C LYS A 494 -10.70 -4.14 8.08
N ILE A 495 -11.36 -3.42 8.98
CA ILE A 495 -10.74 -2.86 10.18
C ILE A 495 -11.09 -3.77 11.35
N ARG A 496 -10.09 -4.24 12.09
CA ARG A 496 -10.26 -5.04 13.31
C ARG A 496 -10.00 -4.21 14.55
N LYS A 497 -10.55 -4.68 15.67
CA LYS A 497 -10.20 -4.22 17.02
C LYS A 497 -9.68 -5.39 17.85
N VAL A 498 -8.63 -5.15 18.61
CA VAL A 498 -7.95 -6.14 19.45
C VAL A 498 -7.91 -5.65 20.90
N ASP A 499 -8.48 -6.45 21.79
CA ASP A 499 -8.26 -6.34 23.23
C ASP A 499 -6.91 -7.01 23.54
N VAL A 500 -5.90 -6.20 23.85
CA VAL A 500 -4.51 -6.67 24.02
C VAL A 500 -4.38 -7.59 25.24
N GLN A 501 -5.16 -7.35 26.30
CA GLN A 501 -5.12 -8.14 27.53
C GLN A 501 -5.75 -9.51 27.34
N LYS A 502 -6.92 -9.55 26.69
CA LYS A 502 -7.65 -10.80 26.40
C LYS A 502 -7.13 -11.53 25.17
N ARG A 503 -6.31 -10.85 24.36
CA ARG A 503 -5.85 -11.32 23.03
C ARG A 503 -7.03 -11.66 22.12
N LEU A 504 -8.13 -10.89 22.24
CA LEU A 504 -9.36 -11.10 21.48
C LEU A 504 -9.38 -10.13 20.30
N CYS A 505 -9.49 -10.65 19.07
CA CYS A 505 -9.65 -9.88 17.85
C CYS A 505 -11.08 -10.03 17.31
N THR A 506 -11.71 -8.92 16.98
CA THR A 506 -13.03 -8.89 16.35
C THR A 506 -13.09 -7.88 15.21
N THR A 507 -14.01 -8.08 14.27
CA THR A 507 -14.29 -7.10 13.22
C THR A 507 -14.88 -5.84 13.83
N LEU A 508 -14.30 -4.68 13.49
CA LEU A 508 -14.88 -3.38 13.82
C LEU A 508 -15.78 -2.90 12.69
N ALA A 509 -15.25 -2.84 11.47
CA ALA A 509 -15.94 -2.31 10.29
C ALA A 509 -15.40 -2.97 9.00
N GLY A 510 -16.23 -2.98 7.96
CA GLY A 510 -15.90 -3.53 6.66
C GLY A 510 -16.66 -4.83 6.36
N THR A 511 -17.37 -4.86 5.24
CA THR A 511 -18.12 -6.06 4.78
C THR A 511 -17.20 -7.22 4.36
N GLY A 512 -15.91 -6.96 4.13
CA GLY A 512 -14.96 -7.91 3.54
C GLY A 512 -14.96 -7.93 2.01
N VAL A 513 -15.85 -7.16 1.37
CA VAL A 513 -15.85 -6.96 -0.08
C VAL A 513 -15.05 -5.70 -0.40
N ALA A 514 -14.10 -5.84 -1.33
CA ALA A 514 -13.36 -4.70 -1.88
C ALA A 514 -14.31 -3.70 -2.53
N GLY A 515 -14.23 -2.44 -2.15
CA GLY A 515 -15.05 -1.38 -2.72
C GLY A 515 -15.00 -0.09 -1.92
N ASP A 516 -15.70 0.92 -2.44
CA ASP A 516 -15.59 2.31 -1.97
C ASP A 516 -16.85 2.81 -1.22
N ALA A 517 -17.75 1.89 -0.83
CA ALA A 517 -18.96 2.23 -0.11
C ALA A 517 -18.66 2.78 1.30
N THR A 518 -19.49 3.75 1.71
CA THR A 518 -19.50 4.39 3.03
C THR A 518 -20.85 4.11 3.71
N GLY A 519 -20.96 4.34 5.01
CA GLY A 519 -22.15 4.03 5.78
C GLY A 519 -21.86 3.24 7.06
N SER A 520 -22.82 2.44 7.51
CA SER A 520 -22.69 1.66 8.75
C SER A 520 -21.50 0.69 8.72
N PHE A 521 -20.90 0.43 9.89
CA PHE A 521 -19.72 -0.43 10.01
C PHE A 521 -19.90 -1.85 9.43
N SER A 522 -21.03 -2.49 9.69
CA SER A 522 -21.26 -3.92 9.44
C SER A 522 -21.77 -4.22 8.03
N ASP A 523 -22.64 -3.37 7.50
CA ASP A 523 -23.49 -3.75 6.36
C ASP A 523 -23.16 -2.96 5.09
N GLU A 524 -22.58 -1.77 5.23
CA GLU A 524 -22.40 -0.83 4.12
C GLU A 524 -20.94 -0.48 3.86
N ALA A 525 -20.16 -0.23 4.92
CA ALA A 525 -18.78 0.21 4.78
C ALA A 525 -17.92 -0.84 4.05
N GLN A 526 -17.24 -0.40 3.00
CA GLN A 526 -16.26 -1.19 2.24
C GLN A 526 -14.91 -0.49 2.29
N PHE A 527 -13.85 -1.28 2.17
CA PHE A 527 -12.46 -0.82 2.07
C PHE A 527 -11.78 -1.59 0.93
N ASP A 528 -10.68 -1.08 0.40
CA ASP A 528 -9.88 -1.78 -0.60
C ASP A 528 -8.38 -1.63 -0.30
N GLU A 529 -7.79 -2.70 0.26
CA GLU A 529 -6.41 -2.75 0.76
C GLU A 529 -6.03 -1.55 1.65
N PRO A 530 -6.73 -1.30 2.79
CA PRO A 530 -6.35 -0.20 3.68
C PRO A 530 -4.92 -0.40 4.21
N GLY A 531 -4.02 0.56 3.93
CA GLY A 531 -2.58 0.42 4.20
C GLY A 531 -2.15 0.94 5.59
N GLY A 532 -2.94 1.84 6.17
CA GLY A 532 -2.59 2.51 7.42
C GLY A 532 -3.79 3.11 8.12
N LEU A 533 -3.65 3.34 9.42
CA LEU A 533 -4.68 3.97 10.23
C LEU A 533 -4.08 4.74 11.42
N CYS A 534 -4.78 5.77 11.86
CA CYS A 534 -4.42 6.54 13.05
C CYS A 534 -5.67 7.03 13.78
N VAL A 535 -5.68 6.91 15.11
CA VAL A 535 -6.80 7.30 15.96
C VAL A 535 -6.48 8.57 16.73
N VAL A 536 -7.44 9.49 16.77
CA VAL A 536 -7.43 10.69 17.62
C VAL A 536 -8.83 10.89 18.20
N GLY A 537 -8.94 11.03 19.52
CA GLY A 537 -10.24 11.10 20.19
C GLY A 537 -11.10 9.85 19.92
N SER A 538 -12.25 10.07 19.26
CA SER A 538 -13.20 9.04 18.78
C SER A 538 -13.19 8.85 17.26
N HIS A 539 -12.21 9.45 16.58
CA HIS A 539 -12.06 9.45 15.13
C HIS A 539 -10.90 8.55 14.74
N LEU A 540 -11.15 7.57 13.88
CA LEU A 540 -10.15 6.70 13.32
C LEU A 540 -10.01 6.98 11.82
N TYR A 541 -8.88 7.56 11.43
CA TYR A 541 -8.54 7.81 10.03
C TYR A 541 -7.92 6.56 9.42
N VAL A 542 -8.33 6.21 8.20
CA VAL A 542 -7.87 5.03 7.46
C VAL A 542 -7.41 5.47 6.08
N ALA A 543 -6.16 5.17 5.73
CA ALA A 543 -5.65 5.30 4.37
C ALA A 543 -6.16 4.11 3.54
N ASP A 544 -7.19 4.35 2.72
CA ASP A 544 -7.89 3.33 1.95
C ASP A 544 -7.29 3.25 0.54
N THR A 545 -6.16 2.53 0.47
CA THR A 545 -5.15 2.65 -0.59
C THR A 545 -5.72 2.50 -1.99
N ASN A 546 -6.40 1.39 -2.29
CA ASN A 546 -6.88 1.11 -3.65
C ASN A 546 -8.15 1.88 -4.00
N ASN A 547 -8.81 2.49 -3.02
CA ASN A 547 -9.88 3.47 -3.25
C ASN A 547 -9.34 4.89 -3.45
N HIS A 548 -8.03 5.10 -3.31
CA HIS A 548 -7.36 6.39 -3.49
C HIS A 548 -7.96 7.50 -2.59
N CYS A 549 -8.27 7.17 -1.33
CA CYS A 549 -8.90 8.11 -0.41
C CYS A 549 -8.47 7.89 1.05
N VAL A 550 -8.80 8.84 1.91
CA VAL A 550 -8.79 8.65 3.36
C VAL A 550 -10.23 8.52 3.84
N LYS A 551 -10.52 7.49 4.63
CA LYS A 551 -11.81 7.28 5.28
C LYS A 551 -11.74 7.66 6.75
N LEU A 552 -12.80 8.28 7.24
CA LEU A 552 -13.01 8.61 8.63
C LEU A 552 -14.02 7.65 9.24
N VAL A 553 -13.58 6.88 10.22
CA VAL A 553 -14.38 5.93 10.99
C VAL A 553 -14.77 6.59 12.31
N HIS A 554 -16.07 6.86 12.47
CA HIS A 554 -16.63 7.46 13.68
C HIS A 554 -16.90 6.38 14.74
N LEU A 555 -15.96 6.18 15.67
CA LEU A 555 -15.98 5.03 16.59
C LEU A 555 -17.20 4.97 17.51
N ASP A 556 -17.74 6.13 17.88
CA ASP A 556 -18.91 6.22 18.77
C ASP A 556 -20.25 6.17 18.03
N LEU A 557 -20.26 6.59 16.76
CA LEU A 557 -21.47 6.71 15.95
C LEU A 557 -21.70 5.48 15.05
N GLY A 558 -20.66 4.67 14.80
CA GLY A 558 -20.80 3.40 14.08
C GLY A 558 -20.92 3.53 12.56
N PHE A 559 -20.41 4.63 11.97
CA PHE A 559 -20.40 4.82 10.52
C PHE A 559 -19.05 5.31 9.99
N VAL A 560 -18.84 5.11 8.69
CA VAL A 560 -17.65 5.49 7.94
C VAL A 560 -18.03 6.50 6.87
N GLU A 561 -17.23 7.55 6.69
CA GLU A 561 -17.35 8.50 5.58
C GLU A 561 -15.99 8.80 4.95
N LYS A 562 -15.97 9.55 3.85
CA LYS A 562 -14.73 9.97 3.19
C LYS A 562 -14.26 11.33 3.67
N VAL A 563 -12.96 11.47 3.87
CA VAL A 563 -12.32 12.77 4.06
C VAL A 563 -12.11 13.40 2.68
N THR A 564 -12.67 14.59 2.47
CA THR A 564 -12.45 15.36 1.24
C THR A 564 -11.21 16.21 1.39
N LEU A 565 -10.14 15.90 0.67
CA LEU A 565 -8.93 16.73 0.67
C LEU A 565 -9.00 17.78 -0.45
N THR A 566 -8.85 19.04 -0.08
CA THR A 566 -8.85 20.18 -1.01
C THR A 566 -7.44 20.71 -1.11
N LEU A 567 -6.80 20.53 -2.27
CA LEU A 567 -5.49 21.08 -2.58
C LEU A 567 -5.65 22.58 -2.82
N GLN A 568 -4.88 23.41 -2.12
CA GLN A 568 -4.82 24.83 -2.42
C GLN A 568 -4.09 25.02 -3.75
N ASP A 569 -4.82 25.06 -4.86
CA ASP A 569 -4.29 25.68 -6.07
C ASP A 569 -4.16 27.18 -5.83
N ALA A 570 -3.17 27.82 -6.44
CA ALA A 570 -2.94 29.28 -6.39
C ALA A 570 -4.08 30.13 -7.00
N THR A 571 -5.29 29.57 -7.14
CA THR A 571 -6.50 30.22 -7.62
C THR A 571 -7.77 29.72 -6.92
N ASP A 572 -7.71 29.40 -5.63
CA ASP A 572 -8.93 29.13 -4.85
C ASP A 572 -9.49 30.40 -4.21
N SER A 573 -9.99 31.28 -5.08
CA SER A 573 -11.06 32.22 -4.75
C SER A 573 -12.45 31.63 -5.08
N ARG A 574 -12.53 30.38 -5.58
CA ARG A 574 -13.78 29.86 -6.17
C ARG A 574 -14.75 29.24 -5.15
N ASP A 575 -14.28 28.72 -4.02
CA ASP A 575 -15.16 28.19 -2.97
C ASP A 575 -15.82 29.28 -2.10
N GLU A 576 -15.27 30.51 -2.15
CA GLU A 576 -15.94 31.72 -1.61
C GLU A 576 -16.87 32.40 -2.63
N ASP A 577 -16.71 32.15 -3.94
CA ASP A 577 -17.42 32.86 -5.02
C ASP A 577 -18.69 32.14 -5.56
N CYS A 578 -19.02 30.93 -5.10
CA CYS A 578 -20.33 30.34 -5.45
C CYS A 578 -21.42 30.93 -4.55
N ALA A 579 -22.22 31.86 -5.09
CA ALA A 579 -23.36 32.45 -4.40
C ALA A 579 -24.28 31.34 -3.83
N SER A 580 -24.28 31.17 -2.52
CA SER A 580 -25.13 30.18 -1.85
C SER A 580 -26.56 30.69 -1.80
N LYS A 581 -27.52 29.88 -2.25
CA LYS A 581 -28.95 30.21 -2.09
C LYS A 581 -29.36 29.98 -0.63
N ASP A 582 -29.87 31.02 0.03
CA ASP A 582 -30.43 30.88 1.37
C ASP A 582 -31.74 30.08 1.29
N VAL A 583 -31.82 28.98 2.03
CA VAL A 583 -33.07 28.24 2.24
C VAL A 583 -33.79 28.71 3.50
N ASN A 584 -34.98 28.18 3.75
CA ASN A 584 -35.80 28.59 4.89
C ASN A 584 -35.03 28.45 6.22
N ARG A 585 -35.08 29.51 7.03
CA ARG A 585 -34.44 29.55 8.34
C ARG A 585 -35.05 28.52 9.28
N VAL A 586 -34.20 27.75 9.97
CA VAL A 586 -34.62 26.76 10.96
C VAL A 586 -34.38 27.30 12.36
N ALA A 587 -35.42 27.30 13.21
CA ALA A 587 -35.33 27.68 14.61
C ALA A 587 -35.25 26.43 15.51
N LEU A 588 -34.18 26.33 16.29
CA LEU A 588 -33.85 25.18 17.13
C LEU A 588 -33.79 25.56 18.60
N ALA A 589 -34.18 24.63 19.47
CA ALA A 589 -33.89 24.72 20.90
C ALA A 589 -32.41 24.41 21.16
N PRO A 590 -31.87 24.77 22.34
CA PRO A 590 -30.58 24.27 22.82
C PRO A 590 -30.46 22.75 22.71
N GLU A 591 -29.28 22.27 22.31
CA GLU A 591 -28.97 20.84 22.08
C GLU A 591 -29.87 20.08 21.08
N ALA A 592 -30.71 20.78 20.31
CA ALA A 592 -31.62 20.18 19.35
C ALA A 592 -30.90 19.57 18.14
N CYS A 593 -31.62 18.73 17.41
CA CYS A 593 -31.15 18.15 16.16
C CYS A 593 -31.70 18.90 14.94
N LEU A 594 -30.89 19.02 13.91
CA LEU A 594 -31.24 19.47 12.57
C LEU A 594 -31.19 18.25 11.64
N ARG A 595 -32.32 17.93 11.01
CA ARG A 595 -32.41 16.96 9.93
C ARG A 595 -32.46 17.70 8.59
N LEU A 596 -31.46 17.47 7.75
CA LEU A 596 -31.39 17.94 6.38
C LEU A 596 -31.84 16.82 5.47
N VAL A 597 -32.77 17.10 4.57
CA VAL A 597 -33.28 16.15 3.59
C VAL A 597 -33.03 16.71 2.19
N LEU A 598 -32.31 15.95 1.39
CA LEU A 598 -31.82 16.30 0.06
C LEU A 598 -32.59 15.45 -0.95
N GLU A 599 -33.48 16.07 -1.72
CA GLU A 599 -34.17 15.42 -2.84
C GLU A 599 -33.40 15.71 -4.13
N LEU A 600 -33.22 14.70 -4.99
CA LEU A 600 -32.45 14.85 -6.23
C LEU A 600 -33.23 15.52 -7.38
N PRO A 601 -32.56 16.27 -8.28
CA PRO A 601 -33.13 16.65 -9.58
C PRO A 601 -33.53 15.43 -10.43
N ALA A 602 -34.59 15.56 -11.24
CA ALA A 602 -35.11 14.45 -12.05
C ALA A 602 -34.21 14.07 -13.25
N ASP A 603 -33.38 15.00 -13.72
CA ASP A 603 -32.65 14.90 -15.00
C ASP A 603 -31.16 14.53 -14.83
N LEU A 604 -30.82 13.87 -13.73
CA LEU A 604 -29.44 13.46 -13.46
C LEU A 604 -28.98 12.35 -14.40
N ALA A 605 -27.74 12.45 -14.88
CA ALA A 605 -27.14 11.44 -15.75
C ALA A 605 -27.08 10.06 -15.04
N PRO A 606 -27.71 9.01 -15.58
CA PRO A 606 -27.66 7.67 -15.00
C PRO A 606 -26.22 7.15 -14.95
N GLY A 607 -25.79 6.68 -13.79
CA GLY A 607 -24.43 6.14 -13.58
C GLY A 607 -23.33 7.19 -13.40
N ALA A 608 -23.65 8.49 -13.42
CA ALA A 608 -22.68 9.54 -13.08
C ALA A 608 -22.51 9.68 -11.55
N PRO A 609 -21.30 10.01 -11.06
CA PRO A 609 -20.97 10.00 -9.64
C PRO A 609 -21.42 11.29 -8.93
N HIS A 610 -22.74 11.55 -8.88
CA HIS A 610 -23.28 12.72 -8.17
C HIS A 610 -22.93 12.66 -6.68
N GLN A 611 -22.45 13.76 -6.11
CA GLN A 611 -21.98 13.82 -4.72
C GLN A 611 -22.69 14.92 -3.93
N TRP A 612 -22.77 14.72 -2.63
CA TRP A 612 -23.21 15.74 -1.68
C TRP A 612 -22.25 15.79 -0.52
N ARG A 613 -22.10 16.99 0.06
CA ARG A 613 -21.39 17.21 1.32
C ARG A 613 -22.01 18.36 2.09
N LEU A 614 -21.92 18.29 3.41
CA LEU A 614 -22.24 19.38 4.30
C LEU A 614 -20.97 20.09 4.72
N SER A 615 -21.04 21.41 4.81
CA SER A 615 -20.03 22.28 5.39
C SER A 615 -20.67 23.04 6.54
N PHE A 616 -20.15 22.84 7.74
CA PHE A 616 -20.65 23.44 8.97
C PHE A 616 -19.52 23.57 9.98
N ASP A 617 -19.71 24.44 10.95
CA ASP A 617 -18.78 24.60 12.06
C ASP A 617 -18.90 23.40 13.03
N LYS A 618 -17.84 22.59 13.14
CA LYS A 618 -17.77 21.39 13.98
C LYS A 618 -17.68 21.70 15.48
N GLU A 619 -17.36 22.94 15.86
CA GLU A 619 -17.51 23.38 17.26
C GLU A 619 -18.98 23.53 17.63
N CYS A 620 -19.81 23.92 16.65
CA CYS A 620 -21.24 24.16 16.82
C CYS A 620 -22.07 22.91 16.62
N TRP A 621 -21.67 22.03 15.71
CA TRP A 621 -22.46 20.91 15.23
C TRP A 621 -21.75 19.58 15.40
N LEU A 622 -22.47 18.59 15.91
CA LEU A 622 -22.08 17.20 15.98
C LEU A 622 -22.84 16.42 14.91
N PRO A 623 -22.17 15.79 13.93
CA PRO A 623 -22.86 14.90 13.00
C PRO A 623 -23.42 13.67 13.74
N LEU A 624 -24.67 13.31 13.44
CA LEU A 624 -25.35 12.10 13.94
C LEU A 624 -25.53 11.04 12.84
N SER A 625 -25.31 11.41 11.59
CA SER A 625 -25.33 10.54 10.41
C SER A 625 -24.21 10.97 9.43
N PRO A 626 -24.00 10.25 8.31
CA PRO A 626 -23.07 10.69 7.27
C PRO A 626 -23.34 12.14 6.86
N CYS A 627 -22.29 12.91 6.61
CA CYS A 627 -22.38 14.32 6.19
C CYS A 627 -21.84 14.54 4.77
N SER A 628 -21.46 13.47 4.09
CA SER A 628 -21.12 13.44 2.68
C SER A 628 -21.42 12.07 2.09
N GLY A 629 -21.54 11.98 0.77
CA GLY A 629 -21.73 10.70 0.09
C GLY A 629 -22.07 10.84 -1.39
N THR A 630 -22.28 9.70 -2.05
CA THR A 630 -22.80 9.62 -3.41
C THR A 630 -24.33 9.54 -3.42
N LEU A 631 -24.95 10.19 -4.38
CA LEU A 631 -26.41 10.25 -4.52
C LEU A 631 -26.89 9.08 -5.38
N GLY A 632 -27.10 7.92 -4.74
CA GLY A 632 -27.66 6.72 -5.38
C GLY A 632 -29.16 6.50 -5.15
N LYS A 633 -29.77 7.28 -4.25
CA LYS A 633 -31.19 7.21 -3.86
C LYS A 633 -31.86 8.55 -4.17
N THR A 634 -33.17 8.55 -4.43
CA THR A 634 -33.94 9.77 -4.74
C THR A 634 -33.94 10.80 -3.61
N GLU A 635 -33.66 10.36 -2.38
CA GLU A 635 -33.61 11.18 -1.19
C GLU A 635 -32.43 10.72 -0.30
N VAL A 636 -31.69 11.69 0.26
CA VAL A 636 -30.68 11.46 1.29
C VAL A 636 -30.94 12.37 2.48
N ALA A 637 -30.82 11.85 3.69
CA ALA A 637 -30.98 12.62 4.91
C ALA A 637 -29.66 12.67 5.69
N ALA A 638 -29.39 13.83 6.29
CA ALA A 638 -28.27 14.04 7.18
C ALA A 638 -28.75 14.69 8.48
N GLU A 639 -28.28 14.23 9.62
CA GLU A 639 -28.66 14.73 10.94
C GLU A 639 -27.45 15.32 11.66
N LEU A 640 -27.61 16.53 12.19
CA LEU A 640 -26.63 17.25 13.00
C LEU A 640 -27.24 17.59 14.35
N ARG A 641 -26.50 17.46 15.44
CA ARG A 641 -26.89 17.90 16.77
C ARG A 641 -26.13 19.18 17.15
N LEU A 642 -26.86 20.17 17.65
CA LEU A 642 -26.26 21.40 18.15
C LEU A 642 -25.49 21.14 19.45
N ARG A 643 -24.23 21.58 19.52
CA ARG A 643 -23.33 21.47 20.68
C ARG A 643 -23.29 22.76 21.52
N SER A 644 -23.29 23.91 20.86
CA SER A 644 -23.08 25.21 21.51
C SER A 644 -23.94 26.29 20.87
N GLU A 645 -24.51 27.16 21.70
CA GLU A 645 -25.34 28.29 21.29
C GLU A 645 -24.51 29.56 20.99
N ASN A 646 -23.24 29.59 21.42
CA ASN A 646 -22.40 30.80 21.49
C ASN A 646 -21.58 31.09 20.22
N ALA A 647 -22.00 30.61 19.06
CA ALA A 647 -21.22 30.72 17.84
C ALA A 647 -21.56 31.94 16.98
N ALA A 648 -20.54 32.52 16.35
CA ALA A 648 -20.70 33.64 15.42
C ALA A 648 -21.45 33.25 14.13
N ARG A 649 -21.50 31.96 13.78
CA ARG A 649 -22.13 31.45 12.56
C ARG A 649 -22.69 30.03 12.76
N LEU A 650 -24.01 29.91 12.85
CA LEU A 650 -24.71 28.62 13.02
C LEU A 650 -25.17 27.99 11.70
N ASP A 651 -24.89 28.65 10.57
CA ASP A 651 -25.38 28.20 9.27
C ASP A 651 -24.76 26.85 8.88
N VAL A 652 -25.58 26.00 8.29
CA VAL A 652 -25.11 24.77 7.65
C VAL A 652 -25.19 24.95 6.15
N ARG A 653 -24.07 24.80 5.45
CA ARG A 653 -24.03 24.86 4.00
C ARG A 653 -24.14 23.45 3.44
N VAL A 654 -25.09 23.25 2.54
CA VAL A 654 -25.21 22.03 1.73
C VAL A 654 -24.56 22.30 0.39
N ILE A 655 -23.58 21.49 0.04
CA ILE A 655 -22.87 21.55 -1.24
C ILE A 655 -23.22 20.28 -2.00
N LEU A 656 -23.76 20.46 -3.21
CA LEU A 656 -24.18 19.39 -4.10
C LEU A 656 -23.37 19.50 -5.40
N GLU A 657 -22.67 18.44 -5.76
CA GLU A 657 -22.01 18.33 -7.06
C GLU A 657 -22.78 17.35 -7.94
N THR A 658 -23.43 17.87 -8.98
CA THR A 658 -24.20 17.07 -9.94
C THR A 658 -23.49 17.02 -11.27
N TYR A 659 -23.71 15.97 -12.06
CA TYR A 659 -23.10 15.81 -13.38
C TYR A 659 -24.16 15.83 -14.47
N THR A 660 -24.03 16.76 -15.42
CA THR A 660 -24.87 16.78 -16.63
C THR A 660 -24.07 16.28 -17.82
N CYS A 661 -24.57 15.25 -18.53
CA CYS A 661 -23.89 14.67 -19.66
C CYS A 661 -24.58 15.02 -20.98
N ARG A 662 -23.82 15.48 -21.97
CA ARG A 662 -24.30 15.73 -23.34
C ARG A 662 -23.30 15.13 -24.33
N ASN A 663 -23.77 14.30 -25.26
CA ASN A 663 -22.95 13.63 -26.27
C ASN A 663 -21.77 12.81 -25.71
N GLY A 664 -21.94 12.15 -24.55
CA GLY A 664 -20.90 11.35 -23.92
C GLY A 664 -19.87 12.14 -23.11
N THR A 665 -19.98 13.47 -23.05
CA THR A 665 -19.15 14.33 -22.18
C THR A 665 -19.98 14.79 -20.99
N CYS A 666 -19.49 14.53 -19.78
CA CYS A 666 -20.14 14.95 -18.53
C CYS A 666 -19.41 16.16 -17.94
N ALA A 667 -20.17 17.18 -17.55
CA ALA A 667 -19.65 18.36 -16.86
C ALA A 667 -20.23 18.43 -15.44
N PRO A 668 -19.40 18.70 -14.41
CA PRO A 668 -19.88 18.92 -13.06
C PRO A 668 -20.58 20.28 -12.96
N ARG A 669 -21.63 20.35 -12.14
CA ARG A 669 -22.38 21.55 -11.77
C ARG A 669 -22.53 21.56 -10.25
N LEU A 670 -21.94 22.59 -9.63
CA LEU A 670 -21.97 22.80 -8.20
C LEU A 670 -23.21 23.63 -7.81
N HIS A 671 -23.96 23.15 -6.84
CA HIS A 671 -25.04 23.88 -6.19
C HIS A 671 -24.72 24.04 -4.71
N SER A 672 -24.87 25.27 -4.20
CA SER A 672 -24.58 25.61 -2.81
C SER A 672 -25.83 26.21 -2.17
N PHE A 673 -26.29 25.62 -1.09
CA PHE A 673 -27.44 26.09 -0.31
C PHE A 673 -26.99 26.40 1.10
N ARG A 674 -27.39 27.56 1.61
CA ARG A 674 -27.13 27.94 3.00
C ARG A 674 -28.40 27.76 3.80
N VAL A 675 -28.33 26.95 4.85
CA VAL A 675 -29.40 26.72 5.83
C VAL A 675 -29.13 27.62 7.03
N PRO A 676 -29.75 28.80 7.12
CA PRO A 676 -29.57 29.66 8.28
C PRO A 676 -30.27 29.06 9.49
N VAL A 677 -29.55 28.95 10.61
CA VAL A 677 -30.08 28.39 11.86
C VAL A 677 -30.15 29.47 12.94
N ALA A 678 -31.28 29.52 13.64
CA ALA A 678 -31.47 30.31 14.86
C ALA A 678 -31.56 29.39 16.06
N VAL A 679 -30.95 29.78 17.17
CA VAL A 679 -31.18 29.12 18.46
C VAL A 679 -32.01 30.04 19.33
N ASP A 680 -33.16 29.56 19.78
CA ASP A 680 -34.00 30.26 20.75
C ASP A 680 -34.70 29.26 21.69
N GLY A 681 -35.07 29.72 22.89
CA GLY A 681 -35.67 28.87 23.93
C GLY A 681 -37.08 28.33 23.61
N ARG A 682 -37.67 28.67 22.45
CA ARG A 682 -38.95 28.15 21.95
C ARG A 682 -38.80 27.34 20.65
N GLY A 683 -37.57 27.13 20.20
CA GLY A 683 -37.26 26.40 18.98
C GLY A 683 -37.62 24.92 19.08
N LYS A 684 -37.58 24.23 17.94
CA LYS A 684 -37.88 22.79 17.89
C LYS A 684 -36.71 21.98 18.44
N LEU A 685 -37.01 20.87 19.14
CA LEU A 685 -36.01 19.86 19.51
C LEU A 685 -35.50 19.06 18.30
N LEU A 686 -36.30 19.00 17.23
CA LEU A 686 -35.92 18.48 15.92
C LEU A 686 -36.41 19.46 14.85
N GLY A 687 -35.48 20.19 14.24
CA GLY A 687 -35.76 21.00 13.05
C GLY A 687 -35.51 20.17 11.81
N GLU A 688 -36.34 20.32 10.78
CA GLU A 688 -36.16 19.68 9.48
C GLU A 688 -36.05 20.75 8.40
N CYS A 689 -35.07 20.62 7.51
CA CYS A 689 -34.93 21.43 6.31
C CYS A 689 -34.85 20.51 5.09
N ARG A 690 -35.77 20.71 4.14
CA ARG A 690 -35.78 20.01 2.85
C ARG A 690 -35.23 20.92 1.77
N ILE A 691 -34.28 20.41 1.00
CA ILE A 691 -33.84 21.02 -0.26
C ILE A 691 -34.48 20.18 -1.36
N THR A 692 -35.51 20.74 -1.99
CA THR A 692 -36.34 20.05 -2.97
C THR A 692 -35.85 20.28 -4.39
N LYS A 693 -36.31 19.43 -5.31
CA LYS A 693 -35.91 19.47 -6.73
C LYS A 693 -36.12 20.84 -7.40
N GLU A 694 -37.15 21.59 -7.00
CA GLU A 694 -37.48 22.88 -7.61
C GLU A 694 -36.41 23.95 -7.31
N MET A 695 -35.67 23.81 -6.20
CA MET A 695 -34.66 24.79 -5.78
C MET A 695 -33.38 24.75 -6.64
N TYR A 696 -33.22 23.70 -7.45
CA TYR A 696 -32.08 23.52 -8.37
C TYR A 696 -32.31 24.16 -9.75
N GLU A 697 -33.57 24.39 -10.15
CA GLU A 697 -33.94 24.87 -11.49
C GLU A 697 -33.94 26.41 -11.61
N GLU A 698 -34.07 27.11 -10.49
CA GLU A 698 -33.86 28.57 -10.38
C GLU A 698 -32.38 28.96 -10.48
#